data_AF-A0A937CMI4-F1
#
_entry.id   AF-A0A937CMI4-F1
#
_cell.length_a   1.000
_cell.length_b   1.000
_cell.length_c   1.000
_cell.angle_alpha   90.00
_cell.angle_beta   90.00
_cell.angle_gamma   90.00
#
_symmetry.space_group_name_H-M   'P 1'
#
loop_
_entity.id
_entity.type
_entity.pdbx_description
1 polymer ?
#
loop_
_entity_poly.entity_id
_entity_poly.type
_entity_poly.pdbx_seq_one_letter_code
_entity_poly.pdbx_strand_id
1 'polypeptide(L)'
;MRNQSASSIQFQRKISTFCDVRIAPLVSPRELNNVRPYLISLIIYRKYPPTRSGRTDWLSIQAACGLETGMSGALRKNLQSGLEAITRWIDNERSSQDVRREPATATRKSARTHSQGDATSNEASYQTKAKTGVPPKPIEEFPEPLFAASEDPNEFTAALSYHMRRHGDTYWHLHRAIADRHQGFERSTLVSWRKGTKSPRTVDSLEVLASFERRYRLPAGYFKAKLPHKSRAASGYELGSDISAAERRRLVWHLPDDFNTLPLGKREEILEWVRRVIISGSTDYRRFQASASKQRYAIRFPAVSYGGTHSPRLVSDEVAHGSEGDHTAIEDPDLLAGVIDAPPRLSMEMANLVHFKTATLTAVGFQRSGVWGEETTSQKIEHLGLMFGSLAASPKSAVKGYGVPLAQLAFGLLVFPGVWDWYLQWRERRRGFYTKWEEDMLQILLGMVRPETGWMWQHRELALNLKPIVGLITEAEIRTAQNDWHGACEACFKHATQRQKEIQRVARVHRDPFEPIMCVLEAESPLGEYRKITEEIVKRMPDENSYPRAAAEAVRSFLLLRLGLHLGLRQKNLRQLLVCPRGQFPTSERRLEDMKRGELRWSERDHGWEVLIPAVAFKNANSSFFGSKPFRLILPDLQDLYHYINAYVDRHRRVLLGGSEDPGTLFIKTVKTTSKDAAFNQTTFYEAWKLVIQRYGIFNPYTGRGVIKGLLPHGPHNVRDVLATHILKQTGSYEQASYAIQDTPDMVAQHYGRFLPQDKAALAATILNRVWEAA
;
A
#
# COMPACT_ATOMS: atom_id res chain seq x y z
N MET A 1 -52.81 -0.64 -12.18
CA MET A 1 -51.36 -0.89 -11.95
C MET A 1 -50.92 -0.04 -10.76
N ARG A 2 -50.32 -0.61 -9.70
CA ARG A 2 -49.83 0.18 -8.55
C ARG A 2 -48.58 0.96 -9.00
N ASN A 3 -48.54 2.28 -8.75
CA ASN A 3 -47.36 3.11 -9.02
C ASN A 3 -46.13 2.54 -8.28
N GLN A 4 -45.07 2.21 -9.02
CA GLN A 4 -43.82 1.70 -8.43
C GLN A 4 -43.03 2.85 -7.79
N SER A 5 -42.58 2.69 -6.55
CA SER A 5 -41.73 3.68 -5.88
C SER A 5 -40.30 3.67 -6.45
N ALA A 6 -39.58 4.79 -6.37
CA ALA A 6 -38.17 4.87 -6.78
C ALA A 6 -37.28 3.85 -6.02
N SER A 7 -37.61 3.58 -4.75
CA SER A 7 -37.00 2.52 -3.92
C SER A 7 -37.23 1.12 -4.51
N SER A 8 -38.44 0.81 -4.99
CA SER A 8 -38.77 -0.46 -5.66
C SER A 8 -37.98 -0.64 -6.95
N ILE A 9 -37.87 0.39 -7.79
CA ILE A 9 -37.11 0.32 -9.05
C ILE A 9 -35.62 0.11 -8.79
N GLN A 10 -35.06 0.79 -7.79
CA GLN A 10 -33.65 0.60 -7.40
C GLN A 10 -33.39 -0.81 -6.86
N PHE A 11 -34.32 -1.37 -6.09
CA PHE A 11 -34.20 -2.72 -5.54
C PHE A 11 -34.36 -3.81 -6.62
N GLN A 12 -35.26 -3.62 -7.59
CA GLN A 12 -35.38 -4.49 -8.77
C GLN A 12 -34.07 -4.57 -9.56
N ARG A 13 -33.36 -3.44 -9.75
CA ARG A 13 -32.03 -3.42 -10.40
C ARG A 13 -30.99 -4.23 -9.62
N LYS A 14 -30.97 -4.10 -8.29
CA LYS A 14 -30.07 -4.89 -7.42
C LYS A 14 -30.34 -6.39 -7.51
N ILE A 15 -31.61 -6.79 -7.55
CA ILE A 15 -32.00 -8.20 -7.72
C ILE A 15 -31.67 -8.72 -9.11
N SER A 16 -31.78 -7.89 -10.16
CA SER A 16 -31.32 -8.26 -11.50
C SER A 16 -29.81 -8.52 -11.54
N THR A 17 -29.00 -7.60 -10.99
CA THR A 17 -27.53 -7.78 -10.92
C THR A 17 -27.16 -8.98 -10.06
N PHE A 18 -27.90 -9.24 -8.98
CA PHE A 18 -27.74 -10.46 -8.18
C PHE A 18 -27.96 -11.73 -9.01
N CYS A 19 -29.01 -11.77 -9.85
CA CYS A 19 -29.25 -12.90 -10.75
C CYS A 19 -28.09 -13.09 -11.74
N ASP A 20 -27.53 -12.02 -12.30
CA ASP A 20 -26.42 -12.08 -13.26
C ASP A 20 -25.13 -12.63 -12.65
N VAL A 21 -24.85 -12.30 -11.39
CA VAL A 21 -23.59 -12.68 -10.72
C VAL A 21 -23.69 -14.02 -10.00
N ARG A 22 -24.84 -14.35 -9.40
CA ARG A 22 -24.99 -15.48 -8.47
C ARG A 22 -25.85 -16.61 -8.98
N ILE A 23 -26.79 -16.35 -9.89
CA ILE A 23 -27.73 -17.35 -10.41
C ILE A 23 -27.30 -17.80 -11.81
N ALA A 24 -26.90 -16.87 -12.69
CA ALA A 24 -26.47 -17.17 -14.06
C ALA A 24 -25.37 -18.25 -14.19
N PRO A 25 -24.38 -18.35 -13.28
CA PRO A 25 -23.37 -19.42 -13.35
C PRO A 25 -23.90 -20.82 -12.98
N LEU A 26 -25.12 -20.92 -12.44
CA LEU A 26 -25.68 -22.14 -11.84
C LEU A 26 -26.89 -22.70 -12.60
N VAL A 27 -27.39 -21.99 -13.61
CA VAL A 27 -28.57 -22.36 -14.41
C VAL A 27 -28.36 -22.02 -15.87
N SER A 28 -29.11 -22.68 -16.76
CA SER A 28 -29.09 -22.35 -18.18
C SER A 28 -29.67 -20.94 -18.44
N PRO A 29 -29.34 -20.29 -19.58
CA PRO A 29 -29.94 -19.00 -19.95
C PRO A 29 -31.48 -19.02 -19.98
N ARG A 30 -32.08 -20.17 -20.35
CA ARG A 30 -33.53 -20.36 -20.36
C ARG A 30 -34.12 -20.34 -18.95
N GLU A 31 -33.49 -21.04 -18.00
CA GLU A 31 -33.92 -21.07 -16.60
C GLU A 31 -33.69 -19.72 -15.90
N LEU A 32 -32.60 -19.01 -16.21
CA LEU A 32 -32.35 -17.67 -15.71
C LEU A 32 -33.45 -16.68 -16.13
N ASN A 33 -33.96 -16.83 -17.35
CA ASN A 33 -35.06 -16.04 -17.88
C ASN A 33 -36.42 -16.36 -17.24
N ASN A 34 -36.54 -17.44 -16.47
CA ASN A 34 -37.73 -17.73 -15.66
C ASN A 34 -37.55 -17.28 -14.20
N VAL A 35 -36.37 -17.52 -13.62
CA VAL A 35 -36.06 -17.19 -12.22
C VAL A 35 -35.99 -15.68 -11.99
N ARG A 36 -35.38 -14.92 -12.91
CA ARG A 36 -35.23 -13.46 -12.76
C ARG A 36 -36.60 -12.74 -12.74
N PRO A 37 -37.53 -12.98 -13.68
CA PRO A 37 -38.88 -12.41 -13.60
C PRO A 37 -39.66 -12.86 -12.36
N TYR A 38 -39.49 -14.10 -11.92
CA TYR A 38 -40.15 -14.59 -10.70
C TYR A 38 -39.74 -13.76 -9.46
N LEU A 39 -38.44 -13.57 -9.22
CA LEU A 39 -37.96 -12.75 -8.09
C LEU A 39 -38.39 -11.29 -8.20
N ILE A 40 -38.37 -10.73 -9.41
CA ILE A 40 -38.84 -9.36 -9.66
C ILE A 40 -40.35 -9.26 -9.39
N SER A 41 -41.14 -10.28 -9.73
CA SER A 41 -42.58 -10.30 -9.47
C SER A 41 -42.90 -10.24 -7.96
N LEU A 42 -42.10 -10.88 -7.11
CA LEU A 42 -42.26 -10.81 -5.65
C LEU A 42 -42.08 -9.37 -5.13
N ILE A 43 -41.19 -8.60 -5.76
CA ILE A 43 -40.93 -7.19 -5.44
C ILE A 43 -42.09 -6.30 -5.95
N ILE A 44 -42.48 -6.47 -7.22
CA ILE A 44 -43.55 -5.69 -7.85
C ILE A 44 -44.88 -5.88 -7.11
N TYR A 45 -45.22 -7.13 -6.79
CA TYR A 45 -46.47 -7.47 -6.11
C TYR A 45 -46.37 -7.46 -4.59
N ARG A 46 -45.17 -7.20 -4.03
CA ARG A 46 -44.86 -7.23 -2.59
C ARG A 46 -45.35 -8.52 -1.92
N LYS A 47 -45.09 -9.66 -2.57
CA LYS A 47 -45.45 -10.99 -2.09
C LYS A 47 -44.26 -11.61 -1.40
N TYR A 48 -44.49 -12.23 -0.24
CA TYR A 48 -43.48 -13.06 0.38
C TYR A 48 -43.22 -14.33 -0.44
N PRO A 49 -41.99 -14.86 -0.42
CA PRO A 49 -41.70 -16.19 -0.94
C PRO A 49 -42.62 -17.25 -0.31
N PRO A 50 -43.03 -18.30 -1.04
CA PRO A 50 -43.87 -19.35 -0.48
C PRO A 50 -43.10 -20.11 0.61
N THR A 51 -43.77 -20.38 1.73
CA THR A 51 -43.22 -21.11 2.88
C THR A 51 -44.10 -22.27 3.28
N ARG A 52 -43.49 -23.41 3.63
CA ARG A 52 -44.17 -24.60 4.16
C ARG A 52 -43.53 -24.96 5.50
N SER A 53 -44.33 -25.01 6.57
CA SER A 53 -43.87 -25.28 7.95
C SER A 53 -42.71 -24.37 8.41
N GLY A 54 -42.78 -23.08 8.10
CA GLY A 54 -41.76 -22.09 8.51
C GLY A 54 -40.45 -22.11 7.73
N ARG A 55 -40.33 -22.94 6.69
CA ARG A 55 -39.18 -22.97 5.78
C ARG A 55 -39.59 -22.65 4.34
N THR A 56 -38.65 -22.18 3.53
CA THR A 56 -38.86 -21.88 2.11
C THR A 56 -39.40 -23.11 1.37
N ASP A 57 -40.55 -22.97 0.71
CA ASP A 57 -41.15 -24.04 -0.07
C ASP A 57 -40.51 -24.11 -1.46
N TRP A 58 -39.42 -24.87 -1.53
CA TRP A 58 -38.65 -25.06 -2.76
C TRP A 58 -39.43 -25.74 -3.87
N LEU A 59 -40.42 -26.59 -3.55
CA LEU A 59 -41.23 -27.27 -4.58
C LEU A 59 -42.11 -26.25 -5.31
N SER A 60 -42.73 -25.34 -4.56
CA SER A 60 -43.54 -24.25 -5.11
C SER A 60 -42.70 -23.25 -5.93
N ILE A 61 -41.49 -22.93 -5.48
CA ILE A 61 -40.58 -22.04 -6.23
C ILE A 61 -40.07 -22.69 -7.51
N GLN A 62 -39.75 -23.98 -7.47
CA GLN A 62 -39.32 -24.74 -8.64
C GLN A 62 -40.40 -24.77 -9.72
N ALA A 63 -41.65 -25.04 -9.31
CA ALA A 63 -42.81 -25.04 -10.20
C ALA A 63 -43.06 -23.64 -10.78
N ALA A 64 -43.01 -22.58 -9.95
CA ALA A 64 -43.23 -21.21 -10.39
C ALA A 64 -42.12 -20.68 -11.33
N CYS A 65 -40.90 -21.22 -11.21
CA CYS A 65 -39.78 -20.87 -12.09
C CYS A 65 -39.64 -21.83 -13.30
N GLY A 66 -40.51 -22.83 -13.45
CA GLY A 66 -40.45 -23.78 -14.58
C GLY A 66 -39.11 -24.50 -14.72
N LEU A 67 -38.52 -24.96 -13.60
CA LEU A 67 -37.22 -25.64 -13.60
C LEU A 67 -37.41 -27.15 -13.79
N GLU A 68 -37.14 -27.64 -15.00
CA GLU A 68 -37.41 -29.03 -15.43
C GLU A 68 -36.48 -30.08 -14.78
N THR A 69 -35.26 -29.70 -14.39
CA THR A 69 -34.22 -30.64 -13.90
C THR A 69 -34.07 -30.71 -12.38
N GLY A 70 -34.91 -29.99 -11.62
CA GLY A 70 -34.77 -29.90 -10.16
C GLY A 70 -33.72 -28.89 -9.70
N MET A 71 -33.90 -28.31 -8.50
CA MET A 71 -32.96 -27.32 -7.97
C MET A 71 -31.77 -27.96 -7.24
N SER A 72 -30.55 -27.69 -7.73
CA SER A 72 -29.30 -28.08 -7.06
C SER A 72 -29.14 -27.41 -5.68
N GLY A 73 -28.39 -28.04 -4.77
CA GLY A 73 -28.14 -27.48 -3.43
C GLY A 73 -27.44 -26.11 -3.46
N ALA A 74 -26.54 -25.91 -4.44
CA ALA A 74 -25.88 -24.63 -4.67
C ALA A 74 -26.86 -23.54 -5.15
N LEU A 75 -27.80 -23.89 -6.03
CA LEU A 75 -28.84 -22.97 -6.50
C LEU A 75 -29.80 -22.59 -5.36
N ARG A 76 -30.26 -23.55 -4.54
CA ARG A 76 -31.11 -23.27 -3.37
C ARG A 76 -30.45 -22.32 -2.38
N LYS A 77 -29.16 -22.54 -2.07
CA LYS A 77 -28.41 -21.67 -1.14
C LYS A 77 -28.28 -20.24 -1.67
N ASN A 78 -28.00 -20.07 -2.96
CA ASN A 78 -27.90 -18.74 -3.56
C ASN A 78 -29.28 -18.07 -3.64
N LEU A 79 -30.32 -18.78 -4.11
CA LEU A 79 -31.69 -18.27 -4.14
C LEU A 79 -32.20 -17.87 -2.75
N GLN A 80 -31.89 -18.64 -1.71
CA GLN A 80 -32.27 -18.33 -0.33
C GLN A 80 -31.77 -16.94 0.09
N SER A 81 -30.54 -16.58 -0.27
CA SER A 81 -29.96 -15.27 0.02
C SER A 81 -30.73 -14.13 -0.67
N GLY A 82 -31.21 -14.37 -1.90
CA GLY A 82 -32.05 -13.42 -2.64
C GLY A 82 -33.44 -13.29 -2.05
N LEU A 83 -34.08 -14.40 -1.68
CA LEU A 83 -35.42 -14.44 -1.07
C LEU A 83 -35.43 -13.76 0.30
N GLU A 84 -34.42 -13.99 1.14
CA GLU A 84 -34.28 -13.31 2.44
C GLU A 84 -34.05 -11.80 2.30
N ALA A 85 -33.34 -11.38 1.25
CA ALA A 85 -33.18 -9.96 0.95
C ALA A 85 -34.51 -9.32 0.52
N ILE A 86 -35.33 -10.05 -0.26
CA ILE A 86 -36.68 -9.61 -0.65
C ILE A 86 -37.58 -9.51 0.59
N THR A 87 -37.59 -10.50 1.48
CA THR A 87 -38.36 -10.45 2.73
C THR A 87 -37.98 -9.24 3.58
N ARG A 88 -36.68 -9.03 3.83
CA ARG A 88 -36.19 -7.86 4.59
C ARG A 88 -36.55 -6.53 3.93
N TRP A 89 -36.55 -6.47 2.60
CA TRP A 89 -36.95 -5.26 1.88
C TRP A 89 -38.46 -5.00 2.00
N ILE A 90 -39.30 -6.04 1.92
CA ILE A 90 -40.75 -5.93 2.14
C ILE A 90 -41.05 -5.43 3.56
N ASP A 91 -40.34 -5.96 4.57
CA ASP A 91 -40.50 -5.55 5.98
C ASP A 91 -40.13 -4.07 6.17
N ASN A 92 -39.01 -3.62 5.60
CA ASN A 92 -38.56 -2.22 5.66
C ASN A 92 -39.49 -1.25 4.92
N GLU A 93 -40.09 -1.66 3.80
CA GLU A 93 -41.07 -0.84 3.08
C GLU A 93 -42.41 -0.76 3.81
N ARG A 94 -42.83 -1.83 4.52
CA ARG A 94 -44.03 -1.81 5.39
C ARG A 94 -43.84 -0.87 6.58
N SER A 95 -42.72 -0.96 7.29
CA SER A 95 -42.41 -0.05 8.40
C SER A 95 -42.31 1.41 7.96
N SER A 96 -41.87 1.67 6.72
CA SER A 96 -41.80 3.01 6.15
C SER A 96 -43.16 3.54 5.65
N GLN A 97 -44.12 2.67 5.32
CA GLN A 97 -45.49 3.04 4.93
C GLN A 97 -46.43 3.19 6.12
N ASP A 98 -46.27 2.40 7.19
CA ASP A 98 -47.07 2.54 8.42
C ASP A 98 -46.76 3.87 9.15
N VAL A 99 -45.51 4.37 9.08
CA VAL A 99 -45.15 5.70 9.61
C VAL A 99 -45.76 6.86 8.78
N ARG A 100 -46.22 6.58 7.55
CA ARG A 100 -46.82 7.59 6.63
C ARG A 100 -48.34 7.54 6.54
N ARG A 101 -49.02 6.61 7.23
CA ARG A 101 -50.49 6.48 7.21
C ARG A 101 -51.07 6.39 8.62
N GLU A 102 -51.03 7.49 9.36
CA GLU A 102 -52.10 7.87 10.29
C GLU A 102 -52.27 9.40 10.23
N PRO A 103 -53.49 9.89 9.98
CA PRO A 103 -54.33 10.26 11.12
C PRO A 103 -55.81 9.85 10.98
N ALA A 104 -56.49 9.88 12.14
CA ALA A 104 -57.94 9.93 12.39
C ALA A 104 -58.70 8.63 12.78
N THR A 105 -59.01 8.57 14.08
CA THR A 105 -60.29 8.19 14.73
C THR A 105 -61.08 6.97 14.20
N ALA A 106 -61.21 5.94 15.04
CA ALA A 106 -62.51 5.31 15.39
C ALA A 106 -62.36 4.18 16.45
N THR A 107 -62.95 4.42 17.61
CA THR A 107 -63.70 3.53 18.53
C THR A 107 -63.75 1.99 18.38
N ARG A 108 -63.69 1.35 19.58
CA ARG A 108 -64.34 0.10 20.06
C ARG A 108 -63.67 -1.23 19.64
N LYS A 109 -63.55 -2.28 20.46
CA LYS A 109 -64.12 -2.71 21.76
C LYS A 109 -63.26 -3.91 22.23
N SER A 110 -63.01 -4.05 23.53
CA SER A 110 -62.94 -5.39 24.13
C SER A 110 -63.58 -5.36 25.51
N ALA A 111 -64.51 -6.29 25.70
CA ALA A 111 -65.36 -6.46 26.85
C ALA A 111 -64.60 -6.84 28.12
N ARG A 112 -65.10 -6.38 29.27
CA ARG A 112 -65.22 -7.20 30.49
C ARG A 112 -66.25 -6.57 31.45
N THR A 113 -67.31 -7.36 31.64
CA THR A 113 -68.10 -7.61 32.86
C THR A 113 -68.73 -6.44 33.64
N HIS A 114 -70.06 -6.49 33.68
CA HIS A 114 -70.95 -5.77 34.59
C HIS A 114 -70.71 -6.12 36.07
N SER A 115 -70.77 -5.10 36.93
CA SER A 115 -71.62 -5.13 38.13
C SER A 115 -72.19 -3.73 38.34
N GLN A 116 -73.50 -3.68 38.59
CA GLN A 116 -74.33 -2.48 38.71
C GLN A 116 -74.30 -1.90 40.13
N GLY A 117 -74.63 -0.62 40.20
CA GLY A 117 -75.06 0.12 41.38
C GLY A 117 -74.46 1.53 41.37
N ASP A 118 -75.17 2.65 41.48
CA ASP A 118 -76.54 3.05 41.20
C ASP A 118 -76.51 4.60 41.08
N ALA A 119 -77.63 5.23 40.73
CA ALA A 119 -77.83 6.65 40.43
C ALA A 119 -77.23 7.69 41.40
N THR A 120 -76.75 8.84 40.90
CA THR A 120 -77.46 10.15 40.91
C THR A 120 -76.56 11.36 40.60
N SER A 121 -77.20 12.35 40.00
CA SER A 121 -76.81 13.73 39.65
C SER A 121 -75.86 14.48 40.58
N ASN A 122 -74.92 15.24 39.99
CA ASN A 122 -74.90 16.71 40.17
C ASN A 122 -73.88 17.41 39.25
N GLU A 123 -74.37 18.47 38.60
CA GLU A 123 -73.57 19.50 37.93
C GLU A 123 -72.78 20.32 38.97
N ALA A 124 -71.47 20.50 38.76
CA ALA A 124 -70.74 21.68 39.22
C ALA A 124 -69.33 21.77 38.59
N SER A 125 -69.14 22.85 37.83
CA SER A 125 -67.90 23.60 37.56
C SER A 125 -66.60 22.84 37.20
N TYR A 126 -66.19 23.03 35.94
CA TYR A 126 -64.81 22.83 35.47
C TYR A 126 -63.80 23.70 36.26
N GLN A 127 -62.88 23.06 36.96
CA GLN A 127 -61.54 23.61 37.22
C GLN A 127 -60.51 22.70 36.54
N THR A 128 -59.92 23.22 35.46
CA THR A 128 -58.79 22.62 34.76
C THR A 128 -57.52 22.72 35.61
N LYS A 129 -57.02 21.59 36.10
CA LYS A 129 -55.67 21.50 36.68
C LYS A 129 -54.63 21.67 35.58
N ALA A 130 -53.91 22.78 35.61
CA ALA A 130 -52.73 23.05 34.79
C ALA A 130 -51.59 22.06 35.11
N LYS A 131 -50.89 21.57 34.08
CA LYS A 131 -49.64 20.82 34.22
C LYS A 131 -48.51 21.78 34.58
N THR A 132 -48.04 21.70 35.82
CA THR A 132 -46.83 22.35 36.31
C THR A 132 -45.59 21.69 35.69
N GLY A 133 -44.94 22.38 34.76
CA GLY A 133 -43.58 22.10 34.33
C GLY A 133 -42.84 23.44 34.24
N VAL A 134 -41.71 23.56 34.93
CA VAL A 134 -40.84 24.74 34.88
C VAL A 134 -40.50 25.03 33.41
N PRO A 135 -40.64 26.27 32.91
CA PRO A 135 -40.30 26.60 31.53
C PRO A 135 -38.83 26.26 31.27
N PRO A 136 -38.50 25.66 30.12
CA PRO A 136 -37.15 25.18 29.86
C PRO A 136 -36.17 26.36 29.76
N LYS A 137 -35.01 26.25 30.43
CA LYS A 137 -33.97 27.29 30.50
C LYS A 137 -33.70 27.90 29.11
N PRO A 138 -33.60 29.25 28.99
CA PRO A 138 -33.29 29.90 27.72
C PRO A 138 -31.94 29.44 27.17
N ILE A 139 -31.80 29.49 25.84
CA ILE A 139 -30.56 29.12 25.15
C ILE A 139 -29.74 30.39 24.96
N GLU A 140 -28.74 30.60 25.82
CA GLU A 140 -27.72 31.64 25.65
C GLU A 140 -26.64 31.15 24.69
N GLU A 141 -26.19 31.94 23.71
CA GLU A 141 -25.16 31.48 22.74
C GLU A 141 -23.79 31.24 23.41
N PHE A 142 -23.42 32.08 24.38
CA PHE A 142 -22.18 32.00 25.15
C PHE A 142 -22.49 32.09 26.66
N PRO A 143 -22.76 30.96 27.34
CA PRO A 143 -23.08 30.97 28.77
C PRO A 143 -21.87 31.40 29.60
N GLU A 144 -22.07 32.30 30.56
CA GLU A 144 -21.02 32.71 31.50
C GLU A 144 -20.63 31.54 32.44
N PRO A 145 -19.34 31.38 32.78
CA PRO A 145 -18.90 30.31 33.66
C PRO A 145 -19.36 30.56 35.11
N LEU A 146 -19.95 29.54 35.74
CA LEU A 146 -20.37 29.54 37.14
C LEU A 146 -19.20 29.61 38.12
N PHE A 147 -18.00 29.20 37.67
CA PHE A 147 -16.76 29.26 38.47
C PHE A 147 -15.52 29.43 37.57
N ALA A 148 -14.44 29.97 38.15
CA ALA A 148 -13.15 30.16 37.48
C ALA A 148 -12.53 28.82 37.07
N ALA A 149 -11.82 28.78 35.94
CA ALA A 149 -11.19 27.54 35.49
C ALA A 149 -10.05 27.14 36.43
N SER A 150 -10.23 26.04 37.16
CA SER A 150 -9.24 25.51 38.12
C SER A 150 -8.51 24.26 37.62
N GLU A 151 -9.08 23.56 36.63
CA GLU A 151 -8.55 22.29 36.10
C GLU A 151 -8.63 22.24 34.57
N ASP A 152 -7.67 21.56 33.93
CA ASP A 152 -7.74 21.15 32.52
C ASP A 152 -7.61 19.62 32.40
N PRO A 153 -8.72 18.86 32.42
CA PRO A 153 -8.67 17.41 32.33
C PRO A 153 -8.06 16.93 31.00
N ASN A 154 -7.17 15.92 31.05
CA ASN A 154 -6.51 15.38 29.86
C ASN A 154 -7.43 14.50 28.99
N GLU A 155 -8.44 13.87 29.58
CA GLU A 155 -9.37 12.98 28.87
C GLU A 155 -10.61 13.72 28.36
N PHE A 156 -11.04 13.40 27.14
CA PHE A 156 -12.23 14.01 26.52
C PHE A 156 -13.47 13.94 27.40
N THR A 157 -13.76 12.78 28.01
CA THR A 157 -14.96 12.58 28.82
C THR A 157 -14.95 13.43 30.09
N ALA A 158 -13.80 13.54 30.75
CA ALA A 158 -13.62 14.40 31.91
C ALA A 158 -13.72 15.89 31.51
N ALA A 159 -13.07 16.29 30.42
CA ALA A 159 -13.10 17.66 29.92
C ALA A 159 -14.51 18.11 29.50
N LEU A 160 -15.27 17.25 28.81
CA LEU A 160 -16.66 17.54 28.43
C LEU A 160 -17.54 17.71 29.67
N SER A 161 -17.42 16.79 30.63
CA SER A 161 -18.18 16.83 31.89
C SER A 161 -17.82 18.03 32.77
N TYR A 162 -16.57 18.48 32.71
CA TYR A 162 -16.09 19.66 33.41
C TYR A 162 -16.69 20.93 32.82
N HIS A 163 -16.58 21.15 31.50
CA HIS A 163 -17.11 22.37 30.87
C HIS A 163 -18.63 22.45 30.91
N MET A 164 -19.34 21.32 30.78
CA MET A 164 -20.78 21.29 31.02
C MET A 164 -21.17 21.75 32.43
N ARG A 165 -20.43 21.30 33.46
CA ARG A 165 -20.65 21.73 34.85
C ARG A 165 -20.30 23.20 35.04
N ARG A 166 -19.17 23.63 34.49
CA ARG A 166 -18.69 25.01 34.56
C ARG A 166 -19.68 26.01 34.00
N HIS A 167 -20.39 25.67 32.93
CA HIS A 167 -21.35 26.56 32.27
C HIS A 167 -22.82 26.24 32.62
N GLY A 168 -23.07 25.36 33.60
CA GLY A 168 -24.42 25.01 34.05
C GLY A 168 -25.29 24.34 32.97
N ASP A 169 -24.66 23.68 32.00
CA ASP A 169 -25.33 22.95 30.93
C ASP A 169 -25.59 21.50 31.37
N THR A 170 -26.87 21.10 31.37
CA THR A 170 -27.20 19.68 31.38
C THR A 170 -27.02 19.09 29.97
N TYR A 171 -26.88 17.77 29.84
CA TYR A 171 -26.80 17.15 28.50
C TYR A 171 -28.05 17.47 27.65
N TRP A 172 -29.20 17.72 28.27
CA TRP A 172 -30.43 18.08 27.57
C TRP A 172 -30.36 19.52 27.07
N HIS A 173 -29.90 20.44 27.93
CA HIS A 173 -29.77 21.84 27.58
C HIS A 173 -28.68 22.07 26.51
N LEU A 174 -27.54 21.38 26.63
CA LEU A 174 -26.47 21.42 25.62
C LEU A 174 -26.93 20.86 24.26
N HIS A 175 -27.64 19.73 24.26
CA HIS A 175 -28.20 19.17 23.02
C HIS A 175 -29.18 20.14 22.35
N ARG A 176 -30.11 20.70 23.12
CA ARG A 176 -31.09 21.69 22.62
C ARG A 176 -30.40 22.94 22.06
N ALA A 177 -29.30 23.37 22.66
CA ALA A 177 -28.56 24.57 22.23
C ALA A 177 -27.90 24.43 20.84
N ILE A 178 -27.69 23.21 20.35
CA ILE A 178 -27.00 22.96 19.07
C ILE A 178 -27.83 22.14 18.06
N ALA A 179 -28.97 21.59 18.47
CA ALA A 179 -29.79 20.69 17.66
C ALA A 179 -30.26 21.34 16.34
N ASP A 180 -30.54 22.64 16.35
CA ASP A 180 -30.98 23.38 15.16
C ASP A 180 -29.90 23.46 14.08
N ARG A 181 -28.61 23.53 14.49
CA ARG A 181 -27.46 23.58 13.58
C ARG A 181 -27.01 22.19 13.11
N HIS A 182 -27.35 21.14 13.85
CA HIS A 182 -26.90 19.76 13.60
C HIS A 182 -28.09 18.80 13.51
N GLN A 183 -28.88 18.93 12.44
CA GLN A 183 -30.05 18.10 12.18
C GLN A 183 -29.64 16.63 12.03
N GLY A 184 -29.96 15.80 13.02
CA GLY A 184 -29.56 14.38 13.10
C GLY A 184 -28.65 14.03 14.29
N PHE A 185 -28.13 15.02 15.03
CA PHE A 185 -27.41 14.76 16.27
C PHE A 185 -28.37 14.30 17.38
N GLU A 186 -28.29 13.03 17.78
CA GLU A 186 -29.15 12.46 18.82
C GLU A 186 -28.63 12.75 20.24
N ARG A 187 -29.55 13.04 21.17
CA ARG A 187 -29.27 13.17 22.61
C ARG A 187 -28.59 11.93 23.21
N SER A 188 -28.93 10.74 22.72
CA SER A 188 -28.34 9.44 23.14
C SER A 188 -26.81 9.42 22.93
N THR A 189 -26.33 10.11 21.90
CA THR A 189 -24.92 10.22 21.54
C THR A 189 -24.15 11.03 22.57
N LEU A 190 -24.66 12.20 22.97
CA LEU A 190 -24.04 13.04 24.01
C LEU A 190 -23.96 12.32 25.36
N VAL A 191 -24.99 11.55 25.72
CA VAL A 191 -24.99 10.72 26.93
C VAL A 191 -23.88 9.65 26.85
N SER A 192 -23.70 9.02 25.70
CA SER A 192 -22.66 8.01 25.49
C SER A 192 -21.25 8.60 25.56
N TRP A 193 -21.04 9.82 25.03
CA TRP A 193 -19.77 10.54 25.12
C TRP A 193 -19.40 10.91 26.55
N ARG A 194 -20.38 11.40 27.33
CA ARG A 194 -20.20 11.71 28.76
C ARG A 194 -19.93 10.47 29.61
N LYS A 195 -20.45 9.31 29.23
CA LYS A 195 -20.18 8.03 29.91
C LYS A 195 -18.89 7.35 29.46
N GLY A 196 -18.23 7.86 28.41
CA GLY A 196 -17.03 7.25 27.82
C GLY A 196 -17.29 5.97 27.02
N THR A 197 -18.55 5.57 26.80
CA THR A 197 -18.86 4.32 26.07
C THR A 197 -18.67 4.44 24.56
N LYS A 198 -18.75 5.67 24.03
CA LYS A 198 -18.46 6.02 22.63
C LYS A 198 -17.69 7.33 22.59
N SER A 199 -16.95 7.56 21.51
CA SER A 199 -16.26 8.83 21.25
C SER A 199 -16.62 9.35 19.85
N PRO A 200 -16.59 10.69 19.64
CA PRO A 200 -16.69 11.32 18.32
C PRO A 200 -15.73 10.68 17.30
N ARG A 201 -16.22 10.38 16.09
CA ARG A 201 -15.49 9.66 15.03
C ARG A 201 -15.84 10.08 13.60
N THR A 202 -16.99 10.71 13.39
CA THR A 202 -17.43 11.23 12.09
C THR A 202 -17.10 12.71 11.94
N VAL A 203 -16.99 13.19 10.70
CA VAL A 203 -16.88 14.62 10.38
C VAL A 203 -17.97 15.42 11.08
N ASP A 204 -19.23 14.98 10.97
CA ASP A 204 -20.39 15.62 11.62
C ASP A 204 -20.22 15.67 13.16
N SER A 205 -19.70 14.60 13.77
CA SER A 205 -19.49 14.58 15.22
C SER A 205 -18.37 15.52 15.66
N LEU A 206 -17.38 15.78 14.81
CA LEU A 206 -16.31 16.75 15.09
C LEU A 206 -16.81 18.18 14.91
N GLU A 207 -17.73 18.42 13.98
CA GLU A 207 -18.41 19.72 13.82
C GLU A 207 -19.29 20.04 15.04
N VAL A 208 -19.95 19.03 15.61
CA VAL A 208 -20.66 19.14 16.89
C VAL A 208 -19.69 19.55 18.02
N LEU A 209 -18.49 18.96 18.08
CA LEU A 209 -17.48 19.37 19.07
C LEU A 209 -17.04 20.83 18.87
N ALA A 210 -16.81 21.25 17.63
CA ALA A 210 -16.47 22.65 17.33
C ALA A 210 -17.57 23.62 17.79
N SER A 211 -18.84 23.19 17.72
CA SER A 211 -19.97 23.95 18.26
C SER A 211 -19.96 24.04 19.79
N PHE A 212 -19.55 22.97 20.49
CA PHE A 212 -19.33 23.02 21.94
C PHE A 212 -18.16 23.92 22.31
N GLU A 213 -17.05 23.86 21.58
CA GLU A 213 -15.88 24.72 21.78
C GLU A 213 -16.25 26.19 21.61
N ARG A 214 -16.99 26.54 20.55
CA ARG A 214 -17.50 27.89 20.33
C ARG A 214 -18.39 28.35 21.48
N ARG A 215 -19.36 27.53 21.90
CA ARG A 215 -20.28 27.85 23.00
C ARG A 215 -19.51 28.17 24.29
N TYR A 216 -18.49 27.38 24.62
CA TYR A 216 -17.69 27.55 25.83
C TYR A 216 -16.47 28.48 25.67
N ARG A 217 -16.31 29.12 24.51
CA ARG A 217 -15.16 29.97 24.15
C ARG A 217 -13.81 29.27 24.37
N LEU A 218 -13.75 27.98 24.04
CA LEU A 218 -12.53 27.17 24.11
C LEU A 218 -11.70 27.31 22.84
N PRO A 219 -10.38 27.09 22.89
CA PRO A 219 -9.56 27.03 21.69
C PRO A 219 -10.10 26.00 20.69
N ALA A 220 -10.05 26.33 19.39
CA ALA A 220 -10.48 25.41 18.34
C ALA A 220 -9.70 24.09 18.40
N GLY A 221 -10.42 22.96 18.39
CA GLY A 221 -9.85 21.63 18.50
C GLY A 221 -9.50 21.18 19.92
N TYR A 222 -9.87 21.92 20.97
CA TYR A 222 -9.65 21.56 22.37
C TYR A 222 -10.20 20.16 22.72
N PHE A 223 -11.45 19.84 22.37
CA PHE A 223 -12.01 18.53 22.65
C PHE A 223 -11.41 17.47 21.74
N LYS A 224 -11.15 17.79 20.47
CA LYS A 224 -10.51 16.88 19.52
C LYS A 224 -9.12 16.44 20.01
N ALA A 225 -8.34 17.36 20.57
CA ALA A 225 -7.00 17.09 21.10
C ALA A 225 -7.02 16.15 22.32
N LYS A 226 -8.18 15.95 22.96
CA LYS A 226 -8.39 15.06 24.11
C LYS A 226 -9.11 13.77 23.72
N LEU A 227 -9.47 13.60 22.44
CA LEU A 227 -10.05 12.36 21.95
C LEU A 227 -9.02 11.22 21.99
N PRO A 228 -9.46 9.99 22.27
CA PRO A 228 -8.57 8.84 22.31
C PRO A 228 -8.02 8.47 20.90
N HIS A 229 -8.63 8.99 19.83
CA HIS A 229 -8.33 8.66 18.42
C HIS A 229 -7.54 9.75 17.65
N LYS A 230 -6.46 10.30 18.21
CA LYS A 230 -5.68 11.39 17.55
C LYS A 230 -5.19 11.06 16.14
N SER A 231 -4.92 9.78 15.90
CA SER A 231 -4.31 9.27 14.68
C SER A 231 -5.23 8.34 13.91
N ARG A 232 -6.55 8.53 13.94
CA ARG A 232 -7.46 7.89 12.99
C ARG A 232 -8.17 8.96 12.17
N ALA A 233 -8.27 8.72 10.86
CA ALA A 233 -9.07 9.59 10.01
C ALA A 233 -10.56 9.52 10.38
N ALA A 234 -11.25 10.65 10.30
CA ALA A 234 -12.70 10.70 10.52
C ALA A 234 -13.43 9.88 9.43
N SER A 235 -14.65 9.44 9.73
CA SER A 235 -15.55 8.84 8.73
C SER A 235 -16.62 9.85 8.29
N GLY A 236 -17.24 9.65 7.13
CA GLY A 236 -18.33 10.50 6.64
C GLY A 236 -17.93 11.56 5.61
N TYR A 237 -16.70 11.50 5.08
CA TYR A 237 -16.27 12.39 4.00
C TYR A 237 -17.11 12.21 2.71
N GLU A 238 -17.64 13.32 2.20
CA GLU A 238 -18.38 13.41 0.95
C GLU A 238 -17.41 13.46 -0.24
N LEU A 239 -16.94 12.27 -0.61
CA LEU A 239 -16.15 12.03 -1.81
C LEU A 239 -17.11 11.41 -2.83
N GLY A 240 -17.16 11.92 -4.06
CA GLY A 240 -18.12 11.49 -5.09
C GLY A 240 -18.22 9.96 -5.29
N SER A 241 -19.28 9.52 -5.96
CA SER A 241 -19.56 8.09 -6.19
C SER A 241 -18.59 7.42 -7.18
N ASP A 242 -17.81 8.22 -7.90
CA ASP A 242 -16.76 7.85 -8.84
C ASP A 242 -15.47 7.36 -8.15
N ILE A 243 -15.26 7.69 -6.88
CA ILE A 243 -14.05 7.33 -6.13
C ILE A 243 -14.16 5.91 -5.54
N SER A 244 -13.24 5.03 -5.93
CA SER A 244 -13.20 3.65 -5.45
C SER A 244 -13.00 3.56 -3.93
N ALA A 245 -13.48 2.48 -3.30
CA ALA A 245 -13.29 2.26 -1.86
C ALA A 245 -11.81 2.17 -1.45
N ALA A 246 -10.93 1.71 -2.35
CA ALA A 246 -9.49 1.66 -2.11
C ALA A 246 -8.87 3.06 -2.07
N GLU A 247 -9.20 3.89 -3.07
CA GLU A 247 -8.73 5.27 -3.16
C GLU A 247 -9.28 6.12 -2.02
N ARG A 248 -10.57 5.98 -1.69
CA ARG A 248 -11.21 6.64 -0.54
C ARG A 248 -10.42 6.40 0.75
N ARG A 249 -9.97 5.17 1.01
CA ARG A 249 -9.17 4.85 2.21
C ARG A 249 -7.81 5.52 2.24
N ARG A 250 -7.21 5.80 1.08
CA ARG A 250 -5.93 6.52 0.97
C ARG A 250 -6.15 8.03 1.19
N LEU A 251 -7.17 8.60 0.55
CA LEU A 251 -7.47 10.04 0.62
C LEU A 251 -7.84 10.52 2.03
N VAL A 252 -8.75 9.81 2.69
CA VAL A 252 -9.41 10.24 3.94
C VAL A 252 -8.44 10.59 5.07
N TRP A 253 -7.23 10.03 5.08
CA TRP A 253 -6.18 10.38 6.07
C TRP A 253 -5.62 11.79 5.93
N HIS A 254 -5.73 12.36 4.74
CA HIS A 254 -5.09 13.60 4.33
C HIS A 254 -6.09 14.72 4.07
N LEU A 255 -7.37 14.50 4.36
CA LEU A 255 -8.41 15.52 4.26
C LEU A 255 -8.55 16.25 5.60
N PRO A 256 -8.83 17.57 5.58
CA PRO A 256 -9.13 18.31 6.79
C PRO A 256 -10.47 17.87 7.37
N ASP A 257 -10.69 18.11 8.66
CA ASP A 257 -11.92 17.67 9.32
C ASP A 257 -13.16 18.38 8.78
N ASP A 258 -13.04 19.65 8.40
CA ASP A 258 -14.09 20.51 7.88
C ASP A 258 -14.34 20.32 6.37
N PHE A 259 -13.73 19.30 5.75
CA PHE A 259 -13.73 19.08 4.30
C PHE A 259 -15.13 19.17 3.67
N ASN A 260 -16.15 18.60 4.31
CA ASN A 260 -17.52 18.59 3.78
C ASN A 260 -18.16 19.99 3.75
N THR A 261 -17.72 20.90 4.62
CA THR A 261 -18.24 22.29 4.68
C THR A 261 -17.52 23.24 3.72
N LEU A 262 -16.41 22.81 3.12
CA LEU A 262 -15.65 23.63 2.19
C LEU A 262 -16.39 23.81 0.84
N PRO A 263 -16.22 24.96 0.17
CA PRO A 263 -16.71 25.16 -1.20
C PRO A 263 -16.21 24.07 -2.15
N LEU A 264 -17.01 23.69 -3.15
CA LEU A 264 -16.68 22.59 -4.08
C LEU A 264 -15.30 22.75 -4.74
N GLY A 265 -14.98 23.95 -5.24
CA GLY A 265 -13.67 24.21 -5.85
C GLY A 265 -12.50 24.00 -4.89
N LYS A 266 -12.69 24.29 -3.59
CA LYS A 266 -11.66 24.04 -2.57
C LYS A 266 -11.52 22.56 -2.25
N ARG A 267 -12.63 21.81 -2.24
CA ARG A 267 -12.62 20.35 -2.11
C ARG A 267 -11.86 19.68 -3.26
N GLU A 268 -12.10 20.12 -4.49
CA GLU A 268 -11.40 19.63 -5.68
C GLU A 268 -9.90 19.95 -5.63
N GLU A 269 -9.54 21.19 -5.25
CA GLU A 269 -8.14 21.60 -5.05
C GLU A 269 -7.42 20.69 -4.04
N ILE A 270 -8.03 20.43 -2.88
CA ILE A 270 -7.45 19.55 -1.85
C ILE A 270 -7.29 18.13 -2.37
N LEU A 271 -8.32 17.58 -3.05
CA LEU A 271 -8.26 16.22 -3.58
C LEU A 271 -7.16 16.07 -4.63
N GLU A 272 -7.03 17.03 -5.54
CA GLU A 272 -5.98 17.02 -6.55
C GLU A 272 -4.60 17.17 -5.91
N TRP A 273 -4.45 18.06 -4.93
CA TRP A 273 -3.19 18.21 -4.20
C TRP A 273 -2.80 16.92 -3.46
N VAL A 274 -3.74 16.28 -2.74
CA VAL A 274 -3.48 15.01 -2.04
C VAL A 274 -3.10 13.91 -3.03
N ARG A 275 -3.83 13.78 -4.14
CA ARG A 275 -3.51 12.80 -5.18
C ARG A 275 -2.11 13.02 -5.74
N ARG A 276 -1.80 14.25 -6.15
CA ARG A 276 -0.54 14.62 -6.81
C ARG A 276 0.67 14.56 -5.88
N VAL A 277 0.56 15.10 -4.67
CA VAL A 277 1.71 15.27 -3.76
C VAL A 277 1.86 14.08 -2.83
N ILE A 278 0.78 13.63 -2.20
CA ILE A 278 0.85 12.58 -1.18
C ILE A 278 0.73 11.20 -1.79
N ILE A 279 -0.27 10.95 -2.64
CA ILE A 279 -0.50 9.58 -3.14
C ILE A 279 0.53 9.24 -4.21
N SER A 280 0.51 9.92 -5.34
CA SER A 280 1.41 9.63 -6.46
C SER A 280 2.81 10.21 -6.25
N GLY A 281 2.91 11.39 -5.62
CA GLY A 281 4.13 12.20 -5.68
C GLY A 281 4.52 12.50 -7.13
N SER A 282 3.54 12.68 -8.01
CA SER A 282 3.73 12.57 -9.45
C SER A 282 4.45 13.76 -10.04
N THR A 283 5.64 13.50 -10.55
CA THR A 283 6.21 14.21 -11.69
C THR A 283 5.58 13.72 -12.99
N ASP A 284 5.72 14.48 -14.09
CA ASP A 284 5.23 14.05 -15.43
C ASP A 284 5.75 12.65 -15.80
N TYR A 285 6.96 12.31 -15.36
CA TYR A 285 7.54 10.99 -15.58
C TYR A 285 6.88 9.87 -14.78
N ARG A 286 6.53 10.07 -13.50
CA ARG A 286 5.81 9.05 -12.74
C ARG A 286 4.44 8.76 -13.36
N ARG A 287 3.80 9.78 -13.96
CA ARG A 287 2.57 9.61 -14.75
C ARG A 287 2.82 8.76 -16.01
N PHE A 288 3.93 8.99 -16.72
CA PHE A 288 4.36 8.12 -17.82
C PHE A 288 4.66 6.68 -17.36
N GLN A 289 5.36 6.49 -16.23
CA GLN A 289 5.65 5.16 -15.70
C GLN A 289 4.37 4.40 -15.31
N ALA A 290 3.41 5.10 -14.70
CA ALA A 290 2.10 4.53 -14.35
C ALA A 290 1.24 4.20 -15.59
N SER A 291 1.44 4.90 -16.72
CA SER A 291 0.74 4.59 -17.97
C SER A 291 1.44 3.48 -18.75
N ALA A 292 2.78 3.46 -18.77
CA ALA A 292 3.59 2.43 -19.42
C ALA A 292 3.42 1.07 -18.72
N SER A 293 3.45 1.01 -17.38
CA SER A 293 3.20 -0.20 -16.59
C SER A 293 1.82 -0.85 -16.83
N LYS A 294 0.84 -0.13 -17.37
CA LYS A 294 -0.44 -0.73 -17.76
C LYS A 294 -0.33 -1.57 -19.03
N GLN A 295 0.72 -1.39 -19.82
CA GLN A 295 0.95 -2.04 -21.11
C GLN A 295 1.78 -3.31 -20.91
N ARG A 296 1.13 -4.40 -20.53
CA ARG A 296 1.80 -5.68 -20.26
C ARG A 296 2.17 -6.39 -21.56
N TYR A 297 3.44 -6.77 -21.73
CA TYR A 297 3.89 -7.53 -22.91
C TYR A 297 4.99 -8.56 -22.66
N ALA A 298 5.52 -8.68 -21.44
CA ALA A 298 6.56 -9.68 -21.16
C ALA A 298 6.09 -11.11 -21.44
N ILE A 299 7.03 -11.96 -21.84
CA ILE A 299 6.86 -13.42 -21.89
C ILE A 299 7.26 -14.01 -20.54
N ARG A 300 6.45 -14.95 -20.03
CA ARG A 300 6.68 -15.66 -18.76
C ARG A 300 7.46 -16.96 -18.99
N PHE A 301 8.36 -17.31 -18.07
CA PHE A 301 9.12 -18.57 -18.07
C PHE A 301 8.76 -19.44 -16.85
N PRO A 302 7.62 -20.15 -16.86
CA PRO A 302 7.09 -20.81 -15.66
C PRO A 302 8.03 -21.86 -15.08
N ALA A 303 8.70 -22.62 -15.95
CA ALA A 303 9.54 -23.77 -15.59
C ALA A 303 10.89 -23.41 -14.94
N VAL A 304 11.24 -22.11 -14.87
CA VAL A 304 12.58 -21.64 -14.43
C VAL A 304 12.50 -20.85 -13.11
N SER A 305 11.35 -20.84 -12.44
CA SER A 305 11.11 -20.00 -11.26
C SER A 305 11.90 -20.48 -10.03
N TYR A 306 12.95 -19.74 -9.65
CA TYR A 306 13.62 -19.83 -8.35
C TYR A 306 13.05 -18.78 -7.40
N GLY A 307 12.69 -19.17 -6.17
CA GLY A 307 12.42 -18.23 -5.07
C GLY A 307 11.11 -17.42 -5.12
N GLY A 308 10.00 -18.01 -4.66
CA GLY A 308 8.91 -17.24 -4.00
C GLY A 308 7.61 -16.97 -4.77
N THR A 309 6.58 -17.76 -4.42
CA THR A 309 5.13 -17.48 -4.44
C THR A 309 4.49 -16.83 -5.66
N HIS A 310 3.79 -17.66 -6.43
CA HIS A 310 2.68 -17.26 -7.28
C HIS A 310 1.62 -16.46 -6.48
N SER A 311 1.45 -15.18 -6.83
CA SER A 311 0.18 -14.49 -6.63
C SER A 311 -0.17 -13.66 -7.87
N PRO A 312 -1.10 -14.13 -8.71
CA PRO A 312 -1.61 -13.36 -9.83
C PRO A 312 -2.64 -12.36 -9.30
N ARG A 313 -2.21 -11.26 -8.68
CA ARG A 313 -3.05 -10.08 -8.42
C ARG A 313 -2.24 -8.89 -7.91
N LEU A 314 -2.38 -7.79 -8.63
CA LEU A 314 -2.04 -6.42 -8.25
C LEU A 314 -0.54 -6.11 -8.12
N VAL A 315 0.13 -5.99 -9.27
CA VAL A 315 1.14 -4.93 -9.39
C VAL A 315 0.37 -3.70 -9.86
N SER A 316 0.00 -2.85 -8.90
CA SER A 316 -0.55 -1.53 -9.13
C SER A 316 0.34 -0.58 -8.36
N ASP A 317 0.87 0.41 -9.07
CA ASP A 317 1.54 1.60 -8.56
C ASP A 317 2.62 1.34 -7.50
N GLU A 318 3.89 1.49 -7.91
CA GLU A 318 5.00 2.05 -7.10
C GLU A 318 6.23 1.16 -6.92
N VAL A 319 7.29 1.59 -7.61
CA VAL A 319 8.69 1.65 -7.18
C VAL A 319 9.21 0.40 -6.50
N ALA A 320 9.90 -0.44 -7.26
CA ALA A 320 11.07 -1.03 -6.68
C ALA A 320 12.27 -0.06 -6.93
N HIS A 321 12.94 0.26 -5.85
CA HIS A 321 14.27 0.87 -5.84
C HIS A 321 15.09 -0.14 -5.06
N GLY A 322 15.24 -1.31 -5.67
CA GLY A 322 15.63 -2.52 -4.96
C GLY A 322 16.36 -3.52 -5.84
N SER A 323 17.26 -3.05 -6.70
CA SER A 323 18.42 -3.87 -7.09
C SER A 323 19.66 -3.19 -6.56
N GLU A 324 20.25 -3.83 -5.56
CA GLU A 324 21.43 -3.38 -4.87
C GLU A 324 22.62 -3.42 -5.83
N GLY A 325 23.43 -2.34 -5.91
CA GLY A 325 24.79 -2.22 -6.47
C GLY A 325 24.95 -1.78 -7.94
N ASP A 326 25.42 -0.53 -8.08
CA ASP A 326 26.12 0.21 -9.16
C ASP A 326 25.89 0.02 -10.66
N HIS A 327 24.87 -0.70 -11.04
CA HIS A 327 24.10 -0.26 -12.19
C HIS A 327 22.77 0.15 -11.60
N THR A 328 22.38 1.40 -11.78
CA THR A 328 20.99 1.80 -11.60
C THR A 328 20.17 0.80 -12.43
N ALA A 329 19.65 -0.26 -11.79
CA ALA A 329 18.68 -1.13 -12.43
C ALA A 329 17.50 -0.20 -12.66
N ILE A 330 17.49 0.41 -13.84
CA ILE A 330 16.37 1.21 -14.26
C ILE A 330 15.25 0.21 -14.32
N GLU A 331 14.35 0.30 -13.36
CA GLU A 331 13.13 -0.45 -13.45
C GLU A 331 12.39 0.06 -14.66
N ASP A 332 12.47 -0.74 -15.73
CA ASP A 332 11.72 -0.49 -16.92
C ASP A 332 10.24 -0.36 -16.49
N PRO A 333 9.58 0.76 -16.82
CA PRO A 333 8.17 0.97 -16.52
C PRO A 333 7.27 -0.20 -16.90
N ASP A 334 7.72 -1.02 -17.86
CA ASP A 334 7.03 -2.18 -18.38
C ASP A 334 7.30 -3.50 -17.60
N LEU A 335 8.12 -3.50 -16.53
CA LEU A 335 8.45 -4.66 -15.68
C LEU A 335 7.22 -5.21 -14.97
N LEU A 336 6.64 -6.25 -15.58
CA LEU A 336 5.53 -7.01 -15.03
C LEU A 336 5.65 -8.48 -15.44
N ALA A 337 5.24 -9.38 -14.54
CA ALA A 337 5.09 -10.80 -14.83
C ALA A 337 4.20 -11.00 -16.09
N GLY A 338 4.71 -11.80 -17.02
CA GLY A 338 4.28 -11.86 -18.41
C GLY A 338 2.80 -12.17 -18.67
N VAL A 339 2.31 -11.71 -19.82
CA VAL A 339 0.92 -11.92 -20.30
C VAL A 339 0.76 -13.28 -20.95
N ILE A 340 1.85 -13.82 -21.51
CA ILE A 340 1.86 -15.02 -22.34
C ILE A 340 3.03 -15.91 -21.90
N ASP A 341 2.81 -17.23 -21.86
CA ASP A 341 3.85 -18.21 -21.57
C ASP A 341 4.83 -18.38 -22.72
N ALA A 342 6.11 -18.53 -22.38
CA ALA A 342 7.15 -18.86 -23.34
C ALA A 342 6.84 -20.22 -24.00
N PRO A 343 7.01 -20.33 -25.33
CA PRO A 343 6.99 -21.63 -26.01
C PRO A 343 7.93 -22.63 -25.36
N PRO A 344 7.65 -23.95 -25.45
CA PRO A 344 8.45 -24.98 -24.79
C PRO A 344 9.96 -24.88 -25.10
N ARG A 345 10.30 -24.61 -26.36
CA ARG A 345 11.69 -24.44 -26.78
C ARG A 345 12.37 -23.24 -26.13
N LEU A 346 11.76 -22.05 -26.21
CA LEU A 346 12.30 -20.83 -25.60
C LEU A 346 12.42 -20.99 -24.08
N SER A 347 11.45 -21.69 -23.45
CA SER A 347 11.51 -22.03 -22.03
C SER A 347 12.70 -22.91 -21.69
N MET A 348 13.01 -23.91 -22.52
CA MET A 348 14.17 -24.78 -22.33
C MET A 348 15.49 -24.02 -22.51
N GLU A 349 15.58 -23.16 -23.53
CA GLU A 349 16.76 -22.31 -23.75
C GLU A 349 17.02 -21.38 -22.55
N MET A 350 15.97 -20.77 -21.99
CA MET A 350 16.08 -19.97 -20.75
C MET A 350 16.52 -20.81 -19.56
N ALA A 351 15.94 -22.01 -19.38
CA ALA A 351 16.32 -22.92 -18.30
C ALA A 351 17.81 -23.30 -18.37
N ASN A 352 18.30 -23.59 -19.58
CA ASN A 352 19.70 -23.94 -19.83
C ASN A 352 20.65 -22.76 -19.53
N LEU A 353 20.29 -21.54 -19.95
CA LEU A 353 21.05 -20.33 -19.62
C LEU A 353 21.12 -20.11 -18.11
N VAL A 354 19.99 -20.24 -17.42
CA VAL A 354 19.93 -20.08 -15.96
C VAL A 354 20.77 -21.16 -15.28
N HIS A 355 20.63 -22.43 -15.67
CA HIS A 355 21.45 -23.52 -15.16
C HIS A 355 22.94 -23.24 -15.34
N PHE A 356 23.36 -22.85 -16.56
CA PHE A 356 24.73 -22.46 -16.86
C PHE A 356 25.22 -21.33 -15.95
N LYS A 357 24.44 -20.27 -15.72
CA LYS A 357 24.85 -19.12 -14.90
C LYS A 357 24.74 -19.32 -13.39
N THR A 358 24.04 -20.34 -12.92
CA THR A 358 23.80 -20.59 -11.48
C THR A 358 24.51 -21.82 -10.93
N ALA A 359 24.96 -22.75 -11.79
CA ALA A 359 25.66 -23.96 -11.36
C ALA A 359 26.88 -23.65 -10.47
N THR A 360 27.11 -24.45 -9.42
CA THR A 360 28.25 -24.25 -8.52
C THR A 360 29.58 -24.39 -9.26
N LEU A 361 29.72 -25.47 -10.04
CA LEU A 361 30.87 -25.72 -10.90
C LEU A 361 30.41 -25.70 -12.36
N THR A 362 31.27 -25.21 -13.24
CA THR A 362 31.03 -25.24 -14.67
C THR A 362 31.08 -26.69 -15.17
N ALA A 363 30.16 -27.07 -16.04
CA ALA A 363 30.16 -28.42 -16.63
C ALA A 363 31.43 -28.67 -17.45
N VAL A 364 31.87 -29.92 -17.51
CA VAL A 364 33.08 -30.32 -18.27
C VAL A 364 32.94 -29.90 -19.72
N GLY A 365 33.97 -29.26 -20.27
CA GLY A 365 33.99 -28.75 -21.65
C GLY A 365 33.40 -27.35 -21.82
N PHE A 366 32.78 -26.78 -20.78
CA PHE A 366 32.29 -25.41 -20.80
C PHE A 366 33.17 -24.48 -19.95
N GLN A 367 33.26 -23.21 -20.36
CA GLN A 367 33.88 -22.15 -19.60
C GLN A 367 32.85 -21.07 -19.26
N ARG A 368 32.95 -20.48 -18.07
CA ARG A 368 31.97 -19.48 -17.60
C ARG A 368 32.66 -18.30 -16.94
N SER A 369 32.27 -17.11 -17.38
CA SER A 369 32.57 -15.85 -16.70
C SER A 369 31.38 -15.39 -15.87
N GLY A 370 31.63 -15.15 -14.58
CA GLY A 370 30.64 -14.69 -13.60
C GLY A 370 29.59 -15.76 -13.23
N VAL A 371 29.00 -15.59 -12.04
CA VAL A 371 27.91 -16.44 -11.53
C VAL A 371 26.73 -15.54 -11.15
N TRP A 372 25.52 -15.95 -11.50
CA TRP A 372 24.31 -15.25 -11.10
C TRP A 372 23.83 -15.78 -9.75
N GLY A 373 23.59 -14.87 -8.81
CA GLY A 373 22.81 -15.18 -7.60
C GLY A 373 21.32 -15.26 -7.93
N GLU A 374 20.52 -15.71 -6.96
CA GLU A 374 19.06 -15.85 -7.11
C GLU A 374 18.37 -14.57 -7.63
N GLU A 375 18.71 -13.42 -7.06
CA GLU A 375 18.11 -12.12 -7.41
C GLU A 375 18.54 -11.63 -8.79
N THR A 376 19.82 -11.82 -9.13
CA THR A 376 20.33 -11.55 -10.49
C THR A 376 19.60 -12.43 -11.51
N THR A 377 19.40 -13.71 -11.19
CA THR A 377 18.68 -14.65 -12.06
C THR A 377 17.25 -14.21 -12.31
N SER A 378 16.49 -13.90 -11.26
CA SER A 378 15.11 -13.39 -11.39
C SER A 378 15.05 -12.12 -12.25
N GLN A 379 15.97 -11.19 -12.01
CA GLN A 379 16.08 -9.97 -12.83
C GLN A 379 16.38 -10.28 -14.30
N LYS A 380 17.36 -11.16 -14.59
CA LYS A 380 17.72 -11.50 -15.97
C LYS A 380 16.59 -12.23 -16.71
N ILE A 381 15.85 -13.11 -16.02
CA ILE A 381 14.65 -13.76 -16.57
C ILE A 381 13.61 -12.71 -16.96
N GLU A 382 13.37 -11.72 -16.10
CA GLU A 382 12.38 -10.66 -16.38
C GLU A 382 12.82 -9.76 -17.54
N HIS A 383 14.08 -9.31 -17.55
CA HIS A 383 14.65 -8.49 -18.61
C HIS A 383 14.56 -9.17 -19.99
N LEU A 384 14.94 -10.45 -20.06
CA LEU A 384 14.84 -11.24 -21.28
C LEU A 384 13.39 -11.52 -21.65
N GLY A 385 12.51 -11.74 -20.65
CA GLY A 385 11.07 -11.86 -20.85
C GLY A 385 10.44 -10.62 -21.50
N LEU A 386 10.87 -9.42 -21.09
CA LEU A 386 10.46 -8.17 -21.74
C LEU A 386 11.03 -8.05 -23.15
N MET A 387 12.30 -8.37 -23.36
CA MET A 387 12.91 -8.32 -24.68
C MET A 387 12.14 -9.19 -25.68
N PHE A 388 11.93 -10.48 -25.37
CA PHE A 388 11.15 -11.36 -26.25
C PHE A 388 9.68 -10.95 -26.34
N GLY A 389 9.13 -10.39 -25.27
CA GLY A 389 7.80 -9.80 -25.27
C GLY A 389 7.64 -8.65 -26.28
N SER A 390 8.66 -7.80 -26.42
CA SER A 390 8.66 -6.70 -27.38
C SER A 390 8.66 -7.20 -28.83
N LEU A 391 9.38 -8.30 -29.10
CA LEU A 391 9.36 -8.96 -30.40
C LEU A 391 8.00 -9.60 -30.69
N ALA A 392 7.38 -10.25 -29.70
CA ALA A 392 6.10 -10.94 -29.85
C ALA A 392 4.89 -10.01 -29.98
N ALA A 393 4.92 -8.86 -29.28
CA ALA A 393 3.77 -7.98 -29.19
C ALA A 393 3.37 -7.41 -30.56
N SER A 394 2.06 -7.27 -30.80
CA SER A 394 1.54 -6.80 -32.09
C SER A 394 1.96 -5.35 -32.39
N PRO A 395 2.34 -5.02 -33.64
CA PRO A 395 2.59 -3.65 -34.08
C PRO A 395 1.39 -2.71 -33.91
N LYS A 396 0.17 -3.25 -33.91
CA LYS A 396 -1.08 -2.50 -33.77
C LYS A 396 -1.49 -2.30 -32.30
N SER A 397 -0.83 -2.97 -31.36
CA SER A 397 -1.12 -2.81 -29.94
C SER A 397 -0.54 -1.50 -29.37
N ALA A 398 -0.93 -1.12 -28.15
CA ALA A 398 -0.32 0.01 -27.44
C ALA A 398 1.20 -0.15 -27.26
N VAL A 399 1.70 -1.40 -27.28
CA VAL A 399 3.12 -1.74 -27.16
C VAL A 399 3.89 -1.40 -28.45
N LYS A 400 3.22 -1.46 -29.60
CA LYS A 400 3.82 -1.30 -30.94
C LYS A 400 5.04 -2.22 -31.13
N GLY A 401 4.93 -3.49 -30.71
CA GLY A 401 5.98 -4.49 -30.84
C GLY A 401 6.18 -4.94 -32.29
N TYR A 402 7.07 -5.91 -32.52
CA TYR A 402 7.39 -6.35 -33.89
C TYR A 402 6.34 -7.27 -34.51
N GLY A 403 5.71 -8.13 -33.69
CA GLY A 403 4.74 -9.13 -34.15
C GLY A 403 5.35 -10.45 -34.61
N VAL A 404 6.53 -10.82 -34.08
CA VAL A 404 7.15 -12.13 -34.35
C VAL A 404 6.25 -13.24 -33.77
N PRO A 405 5.88 -14.28 -34.55
CA PRO A 405 5.12 -15.41 -34.05
C PRO A 405 5.87 -16.12 -32.92
N LEU A 406 5.17 -16.50 -31.84
CA LEU A 406 5.78 -17.13 -30.66
C LEU A 406 6.65 -18.35 -31.03
N ALA A 407 6.19 -19.19 -31.96
CA ALA A 407 6.93 -20.39 -32.40
C ALA A 407 8.28 -20.09 -33.07
N GLN A 408 8.54 -18.84 -33.49
CA GLN A 408 9.80 -18.42 -34.09
C GLN A 408 10.77 -17.79 -33.07
N LEU A 409 10.33 -17.53 -31.85
CA LEU A 409 11.17 -16.94 -30.81
C LEU A 409 12.21 -17.96 -30.31
N ALA A 410 13.48 -17.56 -30.34
CA ALA A 410 14.61 -18.32 -29.83
C ALA A 410 15.74 -17.36 -29.42
N PHE A 411 16.61 -17.79 -28.51
CA PHE A 411 17.82 -17.05 -28.13
C PHE A 411 18.77 -16.85 -29.31
N GLY A 412 18.78 -17.76 -30.28
CA GLY A 412 19.59 -17.62 -31.47
C GLY A 412 19.27 -16.35 -32.28
N LEU A 413 18.06 -15.78 -32.15
CA LEU A 413 17.73 -14.49 -32.77
C LEU A 413 18.58 -13.34 -32.24
N LEU A 414 19.05 -13.43 -31.00
CA LEU A 414 19.80 -12.35 -30.34
C LEU A 414 21.22 -12.19 -30.87
N VAL A 415 21.71 -13.11 -31.70
CA VAL A 415 23.04 -12.97 -32.33
C VAL A 415 23.02 -11.94 -33.47
N PHE A 416 21.86 -11.65 -34.05
CA PHE A 416 21.76 -10.78 -35.23
C PHE A 416 21.71 -9.29 -34.84
N PRO A 417 22.62 -8.45 -35.38
CA PRO A 417 22.63 -7.01 -35.11
C PRO A 417 21.30 -6.30 -35.40
N GLY A 418 20.59 -6.69 -36.45
CA GLY A 418 19.31 -6.10 -36.84
C GLY A 418 18.23 -6.15 -35.75
N VAL A 419 18.23 -7.21 -34.94
CA VAL A 419 17.30 -7.36 -33.79
C VAL A 419 17.59 -6.31 -32.72
N TRP A 420 18.86 -6.04 -32.45
CA TRP A 420 19.27 -5.07 -31.44
C TRP A 420 19.09 -3.63 -31.89
N ASP A 421 19.43 -3.33 -33.14
CA ASP A 421 19.21 -1.98 -33.70
C ASP A 421 17.71 -1.64 -33.73
N TRP A 422 16.86 -2.61 -34.10
CA TRP A 422 15.42 -2.43 -33.98
C TRP A 422 14.98 -2.25 -32.52
N TYR A 423 15.43 -3.10 -31.60
CA TYR A 423 15.03 -3.05 -30.18
C TYR A 423 15.39 -1.70 -29.55
N LEU A 424 16.61 -1.22 -29.78
CA LEU A 424 17.08 0.08 -29.28
C LEU A 424 16.23 1.22 -29.85
N GLN A 425 16.01 1.27 -31.17
CA GLN A 425 15.18 2.30 -31.79
C GLN A 425 13.71 2.22 -31.33
N TRP A 426 13.18 1.01 -31.14
CA TRP A 426 11.83 0.81 -30.63
C TRP A 426 11.70 1.38 -29.21
N ARG A 427 12.69 1.14 -28.35
CA ARG A 427 12.76 1.73 -27.00
C ARG A 427 12.81 3.25 -27.04
N GLU A 428 13.65 3.81 -27.90
CA GLU A 428 13.74 5.26 -28.08
C GLU A 428 12.43 5.85 -28.58
N ARG A 429 11.76 5.25 -29.57
CA ARG A 429 10.46 5.74 -30.07
C ARG A 429 9.35 5.64 -29.01
N ARG A 430 9.40 4.62 -28.16
CA ARG A 430 8.41 4.37 -27.10
C ARG A 430 8.58 5.34 -25.92
N ARG A 431 9.83 5.62 -25.53
CA ARG A 431 10.17 6.45 -24.37
C ARG A 431 10.50 7.91 -24.72
N GLY A 432 11.02 8.16 -25.92
CA GLY A 432 11.52 9.44 -26.42
C GLY A 432 13.04 9.63 -26.27
N PHE A 433 13.75 8.74 -25.58
CA PHE A 433 15.20 8.84 -25.30
C PHE A 433 15.75 7.50 -24.78
N TYR A 434 17.09 7.36 -24.78
CA TYR A 434 17.82 6.22 -24.21
C TYR A 434 18.12 6.39 -22.72
N THR A 435 18.25 5.27 -22.02
CA THR A 435 18.59 5.21 -20.60
C THR A 435 19.63 4.12 -20.32
N LYS A 436 20.07 4.00 -19.06
CA LYS A 436 20.92 2.89 -18.60
C LYS A 436 20.33 1.50 -18.91
N TRP A 437 19.00 1.36 -19.02
CA TRP A 437 18.36 0.09 -19.35
C TRP A 437 18.92 -0.51 -20.65
N GLU A 438 19.02 0.31 -21.70
CA GLU A 438 19.49 -0.15 -23.00
C GLU A 438 20.95 -0.60 -22.93
N GLU A 439 21.75 0.07 -22.10
CA GLU A 439 23.12 -0.34 -21.80
C GLU A 439 23.17 -1.68 -21.04
N ASP A 440 22.33 -1.87 -20.02
CA ASP A 440 22.26 -3.10 -19.23
C ASP A 440 21.80 -4.30 -20.09
N MET A 441 20.86 -4.07 -21.02
CA MET A 441 20.42 -5.08 -21.98
C MET A 441 21.54 -5.50 -22.93
N LEU A 442 22.32 -4.54 -23.44
CA LEU A 442 23.51 -4.83 -24.24
C LEU A 442 24.59 -5.54 -23.42
N GLN A 443 24.74 -5.22 -22.13
CA GLN A 443 25.67 -5.92 -21.24
C GLN A 443 25.26 -7.38 -21.01
N ILE A 444 23.95 -7.68 -20.92
CA ILE A 444 23.43 -9.05 -20.87
C ILE A 444 23.83 -9.79 -22.14
N LEU A 445 23.60 -9.19 -23.32
CA LEU A 445 24.00 -9.76 -24.60
C LEU A 445 25.51 -10.05 -24.66
N LEU A 446 26.34 -9.05 -24.34
CA LEU A 446 27.80 -9.18 -24.33
C LEU A 446 28.25 -10.34 -23.46
N GLY A 447 27.62 -10.56 -22.31
CA GLY A 447 27.89 -11.71 -21.44
C GLY A 447 27.46 -13.06 -22.01
N MET A 448 26.51 -13.10 -22.96
CA MET A 448 26.04 -14.31 -23.63
C MET A 448 26.86 -14.65 -24.88
N VAL A 449 27.31 -13.66 -25.65
CA VAL A 449 28.07 -13.86 -26.91
C VAL A 449 29.59 -13.75 -26.74
N ARG A 450 30.09 -13.50 -25.51
CA ARG A 450 31.52 -13.38 -25.22
C ARG A 450 32.30 -14.61 -25.74
N PRO A 451 33.44 -14.42 -26.42
CA PRO A 451 34.31 -15.51 -26.83
C PRO A 451 34.65 -16.45 -25.68
N GLU A 452 34.61 -17.76 -25.96
CA GLU A 452 34.94 -18.90 -25.09
C GLU A 452 34.01 -19.11 -23.88
N THR A 453 33.55 -18.04 -23.25
CA THR A 453 32.88 -18.06 -21.94
C THR A 453 31.40 -17.70 -21.98
N GLY A 454 30.93 -17.16 -23.11
CA GLY A 454 29.53 -16.81 -23.34
C GLY A 454 28.68 -18.06 -23.51
N TRP A 455 27.44 -18.02 -23.01
CA TRP A 455 26.51 -19.15 -23.15
C TRP A 455 26.18 -19.41 -24.63
N MET A 456 25.79 -18.37 -25.38
CA MET A 456 25.47 -18.51 -26.81
C MET A 456 26.68 -18.96 -27.62
N TRP A 457 27.88 -18.46 -27.31
CA TRP A 457 29.13 -18.90 -27.96
C TRP A 457 29.31 -20.43 -27.91
N GLN A 458 28.93 -21.05 -26.79
CA GLN A 458 29.12 -22.48 -26.54
C GLN A 458 27.95 -23.37 -26.98
N HIS A 459 26.87 -22.80 -27.56
CA HIS A 459 25.63 -23.52 -27.91
C HIS A 459 25.24 -23.27 -29.38
N ARG A 460 25.96 -23.90 -30.32
CA ARG A 460 25.76 -23.76 -31.78
C ARG A 460 24.39 -24.25 -32.27
N GLU A 461 23.77 -25.16 -31.53
CA GLU A 461 22.45 -25.72 -31.83
C GLU A 461 21.34 -24.65 -31.85
N LEU A 462 21.58 -23.47 -31.26
CA LEU A 462 20.68 -22.32 -31.33
C LEU A 462 20.43 -21.83 -32.77
N ALA A 463 21.34 -22.13 -33.71
CA ALA A 463 21.22 -21.76 -35.12
C ALA A 463 20.26 -22.65 -35.93
N LEU A 464 19.97 -23.88 -35.48
CA LEU A 464 19.34 -24.92 -36.31
C LEU A 464 17.91 -24.61 -36.74
N ASN A 465 17.17 -23.88 -35.91
CA ASN A 465 15.73 -23.69 -36.05
C ASN A 465 15.36 -22.20 -36.19
N LEU A 466 16.27 -21.41 -36.76
CA LEU A 466 16.02 -20.01 -37.07
C LEU A 466 15.20 -19.91 -38.36
N LYS A 467 14.29 -18.92 -38.42
CA LYS A 467 13.51 -18.61 -39.61
C LYS A 467 13.69 -17.15 -39.98
N PRO A 468 13.67 -16.78 -41.27
CA PRO A 468 13.72 -15.38 -41.68
C PRO A 468 12.60 -14.57 -41.03
N ILE A 469 12.94 -13.37 -40.55
CA ILE A 469 12.00 -12.42 -40.01
C ILE A 469 12.10 -11.18 -40.88
N VAL A 470 11.07 -10.95 -41.70
CA VAL A 470 11.02 -9.83 -42.66
C VAL A 470 11.39 -8.53 -41.96
N GLY A 471 12.41 -7.83 -42.44
CA GLY A 471 12.89 -6.55 -41.90
C GLY A 471 13.85 -6.63 -40.70
N LEU A 472 14.12 -7.83 -40.15
CA LEU A 472 15.08 -8.03 -39.05
C LEU A 472 16.21 -9.00 -39.39
N ILE A 473 15.87 -10.14 -39.99
CA ILE A 473 16.80 -11.24 -40.23
C ILE A 473 16.50 -11.85 -41.59
N THR A 474 17.50 -11.87 -42.47
CA THR A 474 17.43 -12.46 -43.80
C THR A 474 17.83 -13.94 -43.79
N GLU A 475 17.40 -14.66 -44.82
CA GLU A 475 17.79 -16.06 -45.04
C GLU A 475 19.32 -16.23 -45.20
N ALA A 476 19.99 -15.25 -45.84
CA ALA A 476 21.44 -15.29 -46.04
C ALA A 476 22.22 -15.14 -44.73
N GLU A 477 21.76 -14.27 -43.83
CA GLU A 477 22.34 -14.12 -42.49
C GLU A 477 22.18 -15.39 -41.67
N ILE A 478 21.02 -16.05 -41.73
CA ILE A 478 20.78 -17.32 -41.04
C ILE A 478 21.75 -18.40 -41.54
N ARG A 479 21.90 -18.55 -42.85
CA ARG A 479 22.85 -19.52 -43.44
C ARG A 479 24.29 -19.23 -43.02
N THR A 480 24.67 -17.95 -43.00
CA THR A 480 26.01 -17.54 -42.56
C THR A 480 26.24 -17.92 -41.09
N ALA A 481 25.28 -17.65 -40.22
CA ALA A 481 25.36 -18.03 -38.80
C ALA A 481 25.32 -19.54 -38.57
N GLN A 482 24.62 -20.30 -39.40
CA GLN A 482 24.61 -21.77 -39.36
C GLN A 482 25.95 -22.37 -39.78
N ASN A 483 26.63 -21.75 -40.75
CA ASN A 483 27.95 -22.18 -41.22
C ASN A 483 29.07 -21.78 -40.26
N ASP A 484 29.00 -20.57 -39.69
CA ASP A 484 29.98 -20.03 -38.76
C ASP A 484 29.30 -19.30 -37.58
N TRP A 485 28.88 -20.10 -36.59
CA TRP A 485 28.22 -19.58 -35.39
C TRP A 485 29.15 -18.71 -34.52
N HIS A 486 30.43 -19.06 -34.45
CA HIS A 486 31.40 -18.31 -33.67
C HIS A 486 31.68 -16.94 -34.31
N GLY A 487 31.85 -16.89 -35.63
CA GLY A 487 31.96 -15.63 -36.37
C GLY A 487 30.72 -14.74 -36.21
N ALA A 488 29.52 -15.33 -36.20
CA ALA A 488 28.29 -14.59 -35.90
C ALA A 488 28.28 -14.02 -34.47
N CYS A 489 28.69 -14.80 -33.46
CA CYS A 489 28.82 -14.32 -32.08
C CYS A 489 29.86 -13.20 -31.95
N GLU A 490 31.01 -13.32 -32.64
CA GLU A 490 32.06 -12.30 -32.62
C GLU A 490 31.59 -10.99 -33.28
N ALA A 491 30.91 -11.07 -34.42
CA ALA A 491 30.30 -9.92 -35.08
C ALA A 491 29.27 -9.23 -34.17
N CYS A 492 28.42 -10.03 -33.50
CA CYS A 492 27.47 -9.54 -32.52
C CYS A 492 28.16 -8.84 -31.33
N PHE A 493 29.22 -9.45 -30.79
CA PHE A 493 29.99 -8.89 -29.66
C PHE A 493 30.61 -7.53 -30.03
N LYS A 494 31.18 -7.41 -31.23
CA LYS A 494 31.72 -6.14 -31.75
C LYS A 494 30.63 -5.07 -31.88
N HIS A 495 29.50 -5.42 -32.52
CA HIS A 495 28.35 -4.54 -32.68
C HIS A 495 27.80 -4.04 -31.33
N ALA A 496 27.55 -4.95 -30.40
CA ALA A 496 27.00 -4.65 -29.09
C ALA A 496 27.94 -3.77 -28.25
N THR A 497 29.26 -4.01 -28.32
CA THR A 497 30.26 -3.19 -27.63
C THR A 497 30.26 -1.75 -28.15
N GLN A 498 30.15 -1.56 -29.46
CA GLN A 498 30.07 -0.23 -30.06
C GLN A 498 28.75 0.47 -29.65
N ARG A 499 27.61 -0.22 -29.80
CA ARG A 499 26.31 0.32 -29.39
C ARG A 499 26.26 0.68 -27.92
N GLN A 500 26.88 -0.11 -27.04
CA GLN A 500 26.93 0.19 -25.61
C GLN A 500 27.60 1.54 -25.35
N LYS A 501 28.73 1.82 -26.01
CA LYS A 501 29.45 3.10 -25.88
C LYS A 501 28.66 4.27 -26.46
N GLU A 502 27.96 4.07 -27.56
CA GLU A 502 27.08 5.09 -28.17
C GLU A 502 25.92 5.41 -27.22
N ILE A 503 25.23 4.38 -26.71
CA ILE A 503 24.14 4.52 -25.73
C ILE A 503 24.63 5.22 -24.46
N GLN A 504 25.78 4.84 -23.90
CA GLN A 504 26.36 5.51 -22.73
C GLN A 504 26.51 7.02 -22.90
N ARG A 505 26.83 7.50 -24.11
CA ARG A 505 27.02 8.94 -24.40
C ARG A 505 25.70 9.69 -24.52
N VAL A 506 24.64 9.03 -25.00
CA VAL A 506 23.34 9.67 -25.27
C VAL A 506 22.28 9.36 -24.23
N ALA A 507 22.52 8.37 -23.36
CA ALA A 507 21.62 7.96 -22.31
C ALA A 507 21.41 9.12 -21.34
N ARG A 508 20.13 9.43 -21.08
CA ARG A 508 19.74 10.50 -20.17
C ARG A 508 19.34 9.91 -18.83
N VAL A 509 19.84 10.51 -17.75
CA VAL A 509 19.32 10.27 -16.41
C VAL A 509 17.99 11.01 -16.30
N HIS A 510 16.90 10.29 -16.53
CA HIS A 510 15.58 10.92 -16.69
C HIS A 510 14.95 11.39 -15.37
N ARG A 511 15.44 10.90 -14.23
CA ARG A 511 14.98 11.31 -12.91
C ARG A 511 16.20 11.52 -12.04
N ASP A 512 16.25 12.66 -11.37
CA ASP A 512 17.09 12.78 -10.19
C ASP A 512 16.52 11.82 -9.11
N PRO A 513 17.21 10.71 -8.76
CA PRO A 513 16.70 9.74 -7.79
C PRO A 513 16.43 10.40 -6.43
N PHE A 514 17.10 11.52 -6.16
CA PHE A 514 17.01 12.28 -4.94
C PHE A 514 15.86 13.30 -4.93
N GLU A 515 15.22 13.60 -6.07
CA GLU A 515 14.11 14.56 -6.18
C GLU A 515 13.08 14.47 -5.04
N PRO A 516 12.59 13.27 -4.62
CA PRO A 516 11.58 13.19 -3.58
C PRO A 516 12.04 13.62 -2.19
N ILE A 517 13.35 13.60 -1.97
CA ILE A 517 14.00 13.91 -0.71
C ILE A 517 14.94 15.11 -0.86
N MET A 518 14.86 15.86 -1.95
CA MET A 518 15.79 16.96 -2.21
C MET A 518 15.75 18.00 -1.10
N CYS A 519 14.54 18.35 -0.65
CA CYS A 519 14.32 19.23 0.52
C CYS A 519 15.01 18.75 1.80
N VAL A 520 15.27 17.45 1.95
CA VAL A 520 16.01 16.88 3.08
C VAL A 520 17.51 16.92 2.82
N LEU A 521 17.94 16.53 1.61
CA LEU A 521 19.36 16.49 1.27
C LEU A 521 19.99 17.88 1.18
N GLU A 522 19.22 18.89 0.85
CA GLU A 522 19.66 20.29 0.83
C GLU A 522 19.82 20.89 2.23
N ALA A 523 19.10 20.36 3.24
CA ALA A 523 19.21 20.83 4.61
C ALA A 523 20.65 20.69 5.16
N GLU A 524 21.01 21.54 6.12
CA GLU A 524 22.32 21.50 6.80
C GLU A 524 22.55 20.16 7.51
N SER A 525 21.49 19.63 8.14
CA SER A 525 21.47 18.32 8.77
C SER A 525 20.39 17.43 8.13
N PRO A 526 20.70 16.72 7.03
CA PRO A 526 19.72 15.85 6.37
C PRO A 526 19.16 14.78 7.32
N LEU A 527 20.00 14.17 8.15
CA LEU A 527 19.59 13.20 9.15
C LEU A 527 18.69 13.83 10.23
N GLY A 528 19.02 15.04 10.68
CA GLY A 528 18.21 15.79 11.63
C GLY A 528 16.83 16.15 11.08
N GLU A 529 16.75 16.58 9.82
CA GLU A 529 15.48 16.89 9.15
C GLU A 529 14.62 15.64 9.00
N TYR A 530 15.21 14.51 8.57
CA TYR A 530 14.49 13.25 8.41
C TYR A 530 14.06 12.62 9.75
N ARG A 531 14.86 12.81 10.81
CA ARG A 531 14.53 12.34 12.17
C ARG A 531 13.19 12.87 12.68
N LYS A 532 12.80 14.09 12.30
CA LYS A 532 11.49 14.69 12.68
C LYS A 532 10.31 13.77 12.37
N ILE A 533 10.40 12.93 11.34
CA ILE A 533 9.36 11.97 10.97
C ILE A 533 9.13 10.95 12.11
N THR A 534 10.20 10.48 12.75
CA THR A 534 10.09 9.52 13.87
C THR A 534 9.45 10.15 15.10
N GLU A 535 9.75 11.43 15.38
CA GLU A 535 9.15 12.20 16.48
C GLU A 535 7.64 12.42 16.23
N GLU A 536 7.25 12.68 14.98
CA GLU A 536 5.84 12.82 14.60
C GLU A 536 5.06 11.50 14.76
N ILE A 537 5.68 10.35 14.49
CA ILE A 537 5.07 9.04 14.72
C ILE A 537 4.78 8.84 16.21
N VAL A 538 5.76 9.12 17.07
CA VAL A 538 5.62 9.00 18.54
C VAL A 538 4.57 9.97 19.06
N LYS A 539 4.63 11.25 18.66
CA LYS A 539 3.67 12.29 19.04
C LYS A 539 2.23 11.93 18.69
N ARG A 540 2.02 11.17 17.60
CA ARG A 540 0.70 10.75 17.13
C ARG A 540 0.37 9.29 17.41
N MET A 541 1.19 8.59 18.18
CA MET A 541 0.93 7.21 18.54
C MET A 541 -0.41 7.11 19.27
N PRO A 542 -1.32 6.22 18.83
CA PRO A 542 -2.56 5.98 19.58
C PRO A 542 -2.26 5.35 20.95
N ASP A 543 -3.15 5.57 21.91
CA ASP A 543 -3.11 4.88 23.20
C ASP A 543 -3.17 3.36 23.01
N GLU A 544 -2.23 2.66 23.64
CA GLU A 544 -2.07 1.21 23.46
C GLU A 544 -3.23 0.42 24.10
N ASN A 545 -3.71 0.83 25.27
CA ASN A 545 -4.77 0.13 25.99
C ASN A 545 -6.09 0.18 25.22
N SER A 546 -6.37 1.33 24.62
CA SER A 546 -7.58 1.56 23.84
C SER A 546 -7.48 1.00 22.42
N TYR A 547 -6.30 1.09 21.78
CA TYR A 547 -6.09 0.74 20.37
C TYR A 547 -4.81 -0.08 20.15
N PRO A 548 -4.73 -1.29 20.69
CA PRO A 548 -3.49 -2.08 20.71
C PRO A 548 -2.93 -2.33 19.29
N ARG A 549 -3.81 -2.57 18.30
CA ARG A 549 -3.40 -2.80 16.91
C ARG A 549 -2.83 -1.55 16.25
N ALA A 550 -3.45 -0.39 16.46
CA ALA A 550 -2.99 0.85 15.84
C ALA A 550 -1.69 1.35 16.48
N ALA A 551 -1.57 1.19 17.82
CA ALA A 551 -0.32 1.44 18.54
C ALA A 551 0.79 0.52 18.03
N ALA A 552 0.53 -0.78 17.88
CA ALA A 552 1.48 -1.75 17.30
C ALA A 552 1.93 -1.37 15.88
N GLU A 553 1.03 -0.87 15.03
CA GLU A 553 1.37 -0.40 13.69
C GLU A 553 2.24 0.87 13.72
N ALA A 554 1.99 1.77 14.67
CA ALA A 554 2.78 2.99 14.88
C ALA A 554 4.19 2.67 15.40
N VAL A 555 4.32 1.78 16.39
CA VAL A 555 5.62 1.31 16.91
C VAL A 555 6.42 0.61 15.80
N ARG A 556 5.78 -0.27 15.01
CA ARG A 556 6.44 -0.87 13.83
C ARG A 556 6.97 0.21 12.88
N SER A 557 6.16 1.23 12.59
CA SER A 557 6.52 2.33 11.67
C SER A 557 7.67 3.17 12.21
N PHE A 558 7.66 3.47 13.51
CA PHE A 558 8.75 4.14 14.21
C PHE A 558 10.04 3.34 14.10
N LEU A 559 10.04 2.06 14.49
CA LEU A 559 11.23 1.20 14.44
C LEU A 559 11.76 1.02 13.02
N LEU A 560 10.88 0.91 12.02
CA LEU A 560 11.26 0.77 10.62
C LEU A 560 12.09 1.96 10.13
N LEU A 561 11.68 3.19 10.42
CA LEU A 561 12.49 4.38 10.11
C LEU A 561 13.70 4.53 11.04
N ARG A 562 13.51 4.34 12.35
CA ARG A 562 14.52 4.56 13.38
C ARG A 562 15.73 3.62 13.23
N LEU A 563 15.49 2.35 12.90
CA LEU A 563 16.56 1.38 12.60
C LEU A 563 17.15 1.60 11.20
N GLY A 564 16.34 1.99 10.21
CA GLY A 564 16.85 2.38 8.90
C GLY A 564 17.87 3.52 8.98
N LEU A 565 17.58 4.55 9.78
CA LEU A 565 18.44 5.72 10.03
C LEU A 565 19.67 5.43 10.91
N HIS A 566 19.81 4.23 11.48
CA HIS A 566 20.98 3.88 12.30
C HIS A 566 21.86 2.83 11.65
N LEU A 567 21.23 1.87 10.99
CA LEU A 567 21.95 0.75 10.41
C LEU A 567 22.38 1.06 8.97
N GLY A 568 21.68 1.96 8.29
CA GLY A 568 21.94 2.26 6.88
C GLY A 568 21.74 1.04 5.97
N LEU A 569 21.04 0.00 6.43
CA LEU A 569 20.90 -1.25 5.69
C LEU A 569 20.06 -1.05 4.43
N ARG A 570 20.38 -1.86 3.43
CA ARG A 570 19.51 -1.99 2.25
C ARG A 570 18.20 -2.67 2.63
N GLN A 571 17.16 -2.42 1.83
CA GLN A 571 15.81 -2.89 2.13
C GLN A 571 15.75 -4.41 2.34
N LYS A 572 16.54 -5.19 1.59
CA LYS A 572 16.56 -6.65 1.70
C LYS A 572 17.02 -7.07 3.09
N ASN A 573 18.17 -6.55 3.52
CA ASN A 573 18.76 -6.86 4.82
C ASN A 573 17.84 -6.45 5.97
N LEU A 574 17.22 -5.28 5.88
CA LEU A 574 16.28 -4.80 6.91
C LEU A 574 14.97 -5.61 6.93
N ARG A 575 14.41 -5.92 5.75
CA ARG A 575 13.18 -6.70 5.58
C ARG A 575 13.35 -8.15 6.06
N GLN A 576 14.50 -8.75 5.79
CA GLN A 576 14.80 -10.14 6.10
C GLN A 576 15.48 -10.32 7.48
N LEU A 577 15.77 -9.22 8.19
CA LEU A 577 16.37 -9.28 9.52
C LEU A 577 15.49 -10.14 10.45
N LEU A 578 16.08 -11.16 11.04
CA LEU A 578 15.46 -12.01 12.06
C LEU A 578 15.43 -11.28 13.41
N VAL A 579 14.63 -11.79 14.35
CA VAL A 579 14.64 -11.31 15.73
C VAL A 579 14.74 -12.48 16.70
N CYS A 580 15.66 -12.37 17.64
CA CYS A 580 15.78 -13.25 18.80
C CYS A 580 15.33 -12.47 20.05
N PRO A 581 14.20 -12.85 20.68
CA PRO A 581 13.77 -12.24 21.93
C PRO A 581 14.82 -12.37 23.04
N ARG A 582 14.85 -11.38 23.93
CA ARG A 582 15.77 -11.40 25.08
C ARG A 582 15.54 -12.65 25.94
N GLY A 583 16.64 -13.28 26.37
CA GLY A 583 16.61 -14.52 27.15
C GLY A 583 16.49 -15.80 26.32
N GLN A 584 16.39 -15.71 24.99
CA GLN A 584 16.51 -16.86 24.09
C GLN A 584 17.93 -16.99 23.54
N PHE A 585 18.30 -18.20 23.12
CA PHE A 585 19.58 -18.43 22.47
C PHE A 585 19.57 -17.89 21.04
N PRO A 586 20.48 -16.96 20.69
CA PRO A 586 20.56 -16.44 19.34
C PRO A 586 20.92 -17.51 18.31
N THR A 587 20.58 -17.24 17.05
CA THR A 587 20.96 -18.10 15.95
C THR A 587 22.49 -18.06 15.79
N SER A 588 23.12 -19.23 15.62
CA SER A 588 24.57 -19.31 15.38
C SER A 588 24.96 -18.58 14.09
N GLU A 589 26.12 -17.91 14.09
CA GLU A 589 26.62 -17.16 12.93
C GLU A 589 26.68 -18.01 11.65
N ARG A 590 27.16 -19.26 11.73
CA ARG A 590 27.20 -20.20 10.60
C ARG A 590 25.82 -20.43 9.95
N ARG A 591 24.78 -20.59 10.77
CA ARG A 591 23.40 -20.75 10.26
C ARG A 591 22.88 -19.46 9.63
N LEU A 592 23.26 -18.30 10.17
CA LEU A 592 22.95 -17.01 9.57
C LEU A 592 23.66 -16.82 8.22
N GLU A 593 24.90 -17.30 8.08
CA GLU A 593 25.65 -17.34 6.82
C GLU A 593 24.95 -18.22 5.78
N ASP A 594 24.57 -19.45 6.16
CA ASP A 594 23.84 -20.39 5.29
C ASP A 594 22.51 -19.78 4.80
N MET A 595 21.81 -19.07 5.68
CA MET A 595 20.55 -18.38 5.37
C MET A 595 20.76 -17.04 4.64
N LYS A 596 21.98 -16.50 4.64
CA LYS A 596 22.32 -15.14 4.18
C LYS A 596 21.42 -14.06 4.80
N ARG A 597 21.18 -14.15 6.11
CA ARG A 597 20.30 -13.25 6.87
C ARG A 597 20.95 -12.77 8.15
N GLY A 598 20.59 -11.57 8.59
CA GLY A 598 20.99 -11.05 9.90
C GLY A 598 19.96 -11.32 10.99
N GLU A 599 20.32 -11.00 12.23
CA GLU A 599 19.48 -11.15 13.41
C GLU A 599 19.64 -9.93 14.35
N LEU A 600 18.51 -9.41 14.85
CA LEU A 600 18.46 -8.52 16.02
C LEU A 600 18.38 -9.39 17.28
N ARG A 601 19.32 -9.22 18.21
CA ARG A 601 19.45 -10.06 19.41
C ARG A 601 19.98 -9.26 20.59
N TRP A 602 19.81 -9.77 21.81
CA TRP A 602 20.40 -9.15 23.00
C TRP A 602 21.86 -9.60 23.17
N SER A 603 22.79 -8.67 23.33
CA SER A 603 24.19 -8.93 23.70
C SER A 603 24.31 -8.88 25.22
N GLU A 604 24.57 -10.03 25.86
CA GLU A 604 24.85 -10.07 27.30
C GLU A 604 26.18 -9.42 27.65
N ARG A 605 27.15 -9.44 26.73
CA ARG A 605 28.48 -8.82 26.94
C ARG A 605 28.40 -7.30 26.95
N ASP A 606 27.64 -6.73 26.02
CA ASP A 606 27.60 -5.28 25.80
C ASP A 606 26.33 -4.63 26.40
N HIS A 607 25.50 -5.43 27.09
CA HIS A 607 24.23 -5.04 27.71
C HIS A 607 23.31 -4.23 26.79
N GLY A 608 23.18 -4.66 25.54
CA GLY A 608 22.43 -3.92 24.54
C GLY A 608 21.90 -4.76 23.38
N TRP A 609 20.93 -4.20 22.66
CA TRP A 609 20.41 -4.79 21.43
C TRP A 609 21.47 -4.74 20.32
N GLU A 610 21.95 -5.89 19.88
CA GLU A 610 22.91 -6.08 18.81
C GLU A 610 22.20 -6.43 17.50
N VAL A 611 22.60 -5.77 16.41
CA VAL A 611 22.35 -6.24 15.05
C VAL A 611 23.59 -6.95 14.54
N LEU A 612 23.49 -8.25 14.30
CA LEU A 612 24.53 -9.05 13.65
C LEU A 612 24.08 -9.46 12.25
N ILE A 613 24.90 -9.19 11.25
CA ILE A 613 24.65 -9.61 9.87
C ILE A 613 25.95 -10.18 9.28
N PRO A 614 25.97 -11.45 8.83
CA PRO A 614 27.17 -12.02 8.23
C PRO A 614 27.53 -11.31 6.93
N ALA A 615 28.82 -11.19 6.61
CA ALA A 615 29.30 -10.48 5.42
C ALA A 615 28.65 -11.00 4.13
N VAL A 616 28.47 -12.32 4.02
CA VAL A 616 27.88 -13.01 2.85
C VAL A 616 26.43 -12.63 2.57
N ALA A 617 25.72 -12.01 3.52
CA ALA A 617 24.37 -11.49 3.31
C ALA A 617 24.37 -10.17 2.53
N PHE A 618 25.48 -9.42 2.54
CA PHE A 618 25.62 -8.18 1.78
C PHE A 618 26.06 -8.45 0.34
N LYS A 619 25.53 -7.70 -0.63
CA LYS A 619 26.05 -7.76 -2.01
C LYS A 619 27.54 -7.43 -2.09
N ASN A 620 28.03 -6.54 -1.22
CA ASN A 620 29.43 -6.11 -1.20
C ASN A 620 30.28 -6.95 -0.22
N ALA A 621 29.91 -8.21 0.02
CA ALA A 621 30.60 -9.11 0.96
C ALA A 621 32.12 -9.16 0.75
N ASN A 622 32.58 -9.06 -0.50
CA ASN A 622 33.98 -9.13 -0.89
C ASN A 622 34.69 -7.76 -0.92
N SER A 623 33.99 -6.69 -0.54
CA SER A 623 34.61 -5.37 -0.45
C SER A 623 35.56 -5.29 0.74
N SER A 624 36.53 -4.38 0.67
CA SER A 624 37.48 -4.09 1.75
C SER A 624 36.80 -3.72 3.06
N PHE A 625 35.55 -3.24 3.03
CA PHE A 625 34.77 -2.89 4.21
C PHE A 625 34.60 -4.05 5.20
N PHE A 626 34.24 -5.25 4.70
CA PHE A 626 33.95 -6.36 5.58
C PHE A 626 35.21 -7.10 6.01
N GLY A 627 36.22 -7.21 5.14
CA GLY A 627 37.42 -8.01 5.43
C GLY A 627 37.06 -9.43 5.93
N SER A 628 35.99 -10.01 5.38
CA SER A 628 35.39 -11.29 5.80
C SER A 628 34.82 -11.36 7.23
N LYS A 629 34.62 -10.22 7.90
CA LYS A 629 33.97 -10.13 9.23
C LYS A 629 32.49 -9.75 9.12
N PRO A 630 31.63 -10.24 10.03
CA PRO A 630 30.23 -9.83 10.07
C PRO A 630 30.09 -8.34 10.42
N PHE A 631 29.01 -7.73 9.96
CA PHE A 631 28.52 -6.47 10.49
C PHE A 631 27.99 -6.71 11.91
N ARG A 632 28.49 -5.94 12.88
CA ARG A 632 28.02 -5.96 14.26
C ARG A 632 27.84 -4.53 14.74
N LEU A 633 26.64 -4.21 15.23
CA LEU A 633 26.36 -2.90 15.81
C LEU A 633 25.48 -3.05 17.05
N ILE A 634 25.94 -2.52 18.19
CA ILE A 634 25.11 -2.32 19.37
C ILE A 634 24.30 -1.05 19.16
N LEU A 635 22.97 -1.18 19.22
CA LEU A 635 22.06 -0.05 19.08
C LEU A 635 22.15 0.83 20.33
N PRO A 636 22.32 2.16 20.20
CA PRO A 636 22.32 3.06 21.34
C PRO A 636 20.90 3.24 21.88
N ASP A 637 20.74 3.17 23.20
CA ASP A 637 19.44 3.43 23.84
C ASP A 637 19.18 4.94 23.98
N LEU A 638 18.96 5.60 22.85
CA LEU A 638 18.61 7.02 22.76
C LEU A 638 17.18 7.18 22.31
N GLN A 639 16.42 8.05 23.00
CA GLN A 639 14.99 8.30 22.78
C GLN A 639 14.15 7.02 22.96
N ASP A 640 14.37 6.34 24.09
CA ASP A 640 13.61 5.17 24.50
C ASP A 640 13.61 4.03 23.46
N LEU A 641 14.70 3.89 22.70
CA LEU A 641 14.77 2.90 21.63
C LEU A 641 14.55 1.50 22.19
N TYR A 642 15.15 1.16 23.33
CA TYR A 642 15.00 -0.16 23.93
C TYR A 642 13.59 -0.39 24.43
N HIS A 643 12.94 0.63 24.98
CA HIS A 643 11.52 0.56 25.33
C HIS A 643 10.67 0.15 24.12
N TYR A 644 10.86 0.82 22.97
CA TYR A 644 10.09 0.52 21.76
C TYR A 644 10.45 -0.84 21.14
N ILE A 645 11.72 -1.26 21.17
CA ILE A 645 12.13 -2.59 20.69
C ILE A 645 11.49 -3.67 21.56
N ASN A 646 11.63 -3.58 22.89
CA ASN A 646 11.06 -4.55 23.83
C ASN A 646 9.54 -4.61 23.66
N ALA A 647 8.87 -3.45 23.63
CA ALA A 647 7.45 -3.36 23.34
C ALA A 647 7.04 -4.06 22.04
N TYR A 648 7.84 -3.86 20.99
CA TYR A 648 7.54 -4.44 19.71
C TYR A 648 7.66 -5.96 19.73
N VAL A 649 8.78 -6.47 20.24
CA VAL A 649 9.12 -7.89 20.29
C VAL A 649 8.17 -8.66 21.21
N ASP A 650 7.91 -8.15 22.41
CA ASP A 650 7.21 -8.90 23.45
C ASP A 650 5.68 -8.92 23.23
N ARG A 651 5.10 -7.79 22.82
CA ARG A 651 3.63 -7.62 22.80
C ARG A 651 3.06 -7.23 21.44
N HIS A 652 3.62 -6.23 20.76
CA HIS A 652 2.98 -5.70 19.55
C HIS A 652 3.03 -6.67 18.39
N ARG A 653 4.12 -7.43 18.21
CA ARG A 653 4.20 -8.46 17.16
C ARG A 653 3.04 -9.46 17.27
N ARG A 654 2.76 -9.95 18.48
CA ARG A 654 1.62 -10.84 18.75
C ARG A 654 0.27 -10.22 18.35
N VAL A 655 0.07 -8.93 18.62
CA VAL A 655 -1.14 -8.20 18.21
C VAL A 655 -1.27 -8.10 16.68
N LEU A 656 -0.16 -7.90 15.97
CA LEU A 656 -0.15 -7.80 14.51
C LEU A 656 -0.37 -9.16 13.82
N LEU A 657 0.12 -10.25 14.41
CA LEU A 657 -0.08 -11.63 13.92
C LEU A 657 -1.52 -12.11 14.10
N GLY A 658 -2.20 -11.68 15.15
CA GLY A 658 -3.59 -12.07 15.42
C GLY A 658 -3.79 -13.60 15.50
N GLY A 659 -2.79 -14.33 16.01
CA GLY A 659 -2.79 -15.79 16.12
C GLY A 659 -2.29 -16.54 14.88
N SER A 660 -1.77 -15.85 13.86
CA SER A 660 -1.12 -16.50 12.70
C SER A 660 0.32 -16.89 13.01
N GLU A 661 0.87 -17.76 12.16
CA GLU A 661 2.26 -18.21 12.24
C GLU A 661 3.24 -17.03 12.14
N ASP A 662 4.26 -17.07 13.00
CA ASP A 662 5.31 -16.04 13.05
C ASP A 662 6.44 -16.39 12.08
N PRO A 663 6.74 -15.55 11.07
CA PRO A 663 7.84 -15.80 10.12
C PRO A 663 9.24 -15.61 10.73
N GLY A 664 9.35 -15.16 11.97
CA GLY A 664 10.62 -14.90 12.67
C GLY A 664 11.37 -13.64 12.19
N THR A 665 10.88 -12.96 11.14
CA THR A 665 11.38 -11.63 10.77
C THR A 665 11.04 -10.62 11.85
N LEU A 666 11.95 -9.66 12.06
CA LEU A 666 11.73 -8.53 12.96
C LEU A 666 10.44 -7.81 12.58
N PHE A 667 10.37 -7.31 11.34
CA PHE A 667 9.19 -6.60 10.84
C PHE A 667 8.18 -7.56 10.21
N ILE A 668 6.92 -7.39 10.59
CA ILE A 668 5.79 -8.17 10.09
C ILE A 668 4.62 -7.29 9.63
N LYS A 669 3.89 -7.77 8.62
CA LYS A 669 2.63 -7.19 8.17
C LYS A 669 1.58 -7.36 9.25
N THR A 670 0.61 -6.44 9.26
CA THR A 670 -0.58 -6.67 10.05
C THR A 670 -1.47 -7.68 9.32
N VAL A 671 -1.68 -8.85 9.91
CA VAL A 671 -2.47 -9.91 9.31
C VAL A 671 -3.93 -9.46 9.13
N LYS A 672 -4.52 -9.85 8.01
CA LYS A 672 -5.92 -9.57 7.66
C LYS A 672 -6.67 -10.88 7.46
N THR A 673 -7.98 -10.84 7.59
CA THR A 673 -8.85 -12.02 7.34
C THR A 673 -8.62 -12.64 5.95
N THR A 674 -8.22 -11.84 4.97
CA THR A 674 -8.01 -12.25 3.57
C THR A 674 -6.57 -12.68 3.25
N SER A 675 -5.61 -12.53 4.17
CA SER A 675 -4.20 -12.85 3.93
C SER A 675 -3.52 -13.23 5.24
N LYS A 676 -3.12 -14.50 5.36
CA LYS A 676 -2.48 -15.08 6.55
C LYS A 676 -0.95 -14.92 6.57
N ASP A 677 -0.34 -14.64 5.42
CA ASP A 677 1.10 -14.41 5.34
C ASP A 677 1.47 -13.08 6.01
N ALA A 678 2.23 -13.17 7.10
CA ALA A 678 2.70 -12.02 7.86
C ALA A 678 4.05 -11.47 7.37
N ALA A 679 4.79 -12.18 6.50
CA ALA A 679 6.11 -11.77 6.06
C ALA A 679 6.03 -10.64 5.03
N PHE A 680 6.92 -9.65 5.15
CA PHE A 680 7.07 -8.65 4.10
C PHE A 680 7.84 -9.21 2.89
N ASN A 681 7.29 -9.03 1.70
CA ASN A 681 8.05 -9.14 0.44
C ASN A 681 8.54 -7.74 0.01
N GLN A 682 9.27 -7.64 -1.10
CA GLN A 682 9.81 -6.37 -1.59
C GLN A 682 8.76 -5.29 -1.77
N THR A 683 7.69 -5.59 -2.51
CA THR A 683 6.60 -4.63 -2.79
C THR A 683 5.89 -4.20 -1.53
N THR A 684 5.49 -5.14 -0.68
CA THR A 684 4.74 -4.82 0.55
C THR A 684 5.59 -4.09 1.59
N PHE A 685 6.92 -4.34 1.62
CA PHE A 685 7.84 -3.59 2.46
C PHE A 685 7.99 -2.15 1.97
N TYR A 686 8.15 -1.96 0.65
CA TYR A 686 8.19 -0.65 0.02
C TYR A 686 6.90 0.14 0.31
N GLU A 687 5.73 -0.47 0.08
CA GLU A 687 4.43 0.13 0.34
C GLU A 687 4.27 0.53 1.81
N ALA A 688 4.70 -0.33 2.73
CA ALA A 688 4.67 -0.02 4.16
C ALA A 688 5.53 1.21 4.46
N TRP A 689 6.74 1.28 3.92
CA TRP A 689 7.63 2.43 4.07
C TRP A 689 6.98 3.70 3.52
N LYS A 690 6.53 3.65 2.27
CA LYS A 690 5.91 4.77 1.59
C LYS A 690 4.68 5.28 2.34
N LEU A 691 3.83 4.40 2.86
CA LEU A 691 2.67 4.77 3.69
C LEU A 691 3.08 5.51 4.97
N VAL A 692 4.21 5.14 5.60
CA VAL A 692 4.75 5.88 6.75
C VAL A 692 5.13 7.30 6.33
N ILE A 693 5.84 7.46 5.21
CA ILE A 693 6.23 8.77 4.68
C ILE A 693 5.01 9.62 4.32
N GLN A 694 4.02 9.05 3.64
CA GLN A 694 2.78 9.74 3.31
C GLN A 694 2.04 10.23 4.55
N ARG A 695 2.01 9.43 5.61
CA ARG A 695 1.24 9.72 6.83
C ARG A 695 1.95 10.69 7.78
N TYR A 696 3.26 10.57 7.93
CA TYR A 696 4.02 11.29 8.97
C TYR A 696 5.13 12.17 8.42
N GLY A 697 5.63 11.90 7.22
CA GLY A 697 6.73 12.67 6.63
C GLY A 697 6.25 13.94 5.95
N ILE A 698 5.38 13.79 4.95
CA ILE A 698 4.96 14.88 4.05
C ILE A 698 4.10 15.88 4.81
N PHE A 699 4.55 17.13 4.92
CA PHE A 699 3.76 18.20 5.50
C PHE A 699 2.55 18.54 4.62
N ASN A 700 1.36 18.40 5.18
CA ASN A 700 0.08 18.70 4.57
C ASN A 700 -0.48 20.03 5.13
N PRO A 701 -0.52 21.10 4.31
CA PRO A 701 -0.92 22.43 4.77
C PRO A 701 -2.41 22.51 5.14
N TYR A 702 -3.26 21.64 4.58
CA TYR A 702 -4.69 21.65 4.87
C TYR A 702 -5.03 20.99 6.21
N THR A 703 -4.18 20.07 6.70
CA THR A 703 -4.43 19.33 7.95
C THR A 703 -3.46 19.69 9.07
N GLY A 704 -2.37 20.41 8.77
CA GLY A 704 -1.27 20.64 9.69
C GLY A 704 -0.52 19.36 10.09
N ARG A 705 -0.66 18.29 9.31
CA ARG A 705 -0.07 16.97 9.59
C ARG A 705 1.19 16.74 8.77
N GLY A 706 2.13 15.98 9.32
CA GLY A 706 3.44 15.74 8.71
C GLY A 706 4.43 16.83 9.11
N VAL A 707 5.70 16.66 8.75
CA VAL A 707 6.78 17.49 9.34
C VAL A 707 7.73 18.11 8.34
N ILE A 708 7.86 17.57 7.13
CA ILE A 708 8.81 18.06 6.13
C ILE A 708 8.05 18.66 4.94
N LYS A 709 8.26 19.96 4.71
CA LYS A 709 7.70 20.69 3.56
C LYS A 709 8.47 20.29 2.28
N GLY A 710 7.74 20.03 1.20
CA GLY A 710 8.33 19.65 -0.09
C GLY A 710 8.79 18.20 -0.18
N LEU A 711 8.65 17.41 0.89
CA LEU A 711 8.93 15.97 0.84
C LEU A 711 7.91 15.27 -0.05
N LEU A 712 8.37 14.36 -0.90
CA LEU A 712 7.50 13.51 -1.71
C LEU A 712 7.60 12.04 -1.26
N PRO A 713 6.60 11.21 -1.62
CA PRO A 713 6.60 9.80 -1.28
C PRO A 713 7.78 9.07 -1.93
N HIS A 714 8.41 8.22 -1.13
CA HIS A 714 9.62 7.48 -1.47
C HIS A 714 9.77 6.22 -0.61
N GLY A 715 10.76 5.39 -0.94
CA GLY A 715 11.00 4.09 -0.29
C GLY A 715 12.24 4.02 0.59
N PRO A 716 12.57 2.82 1.10
CA PRO A 716 13.66 2.59 2.05
C PRO A 716 15.04 3.02 1.56
N HIS A 717 15.33 2.93 0.27
CA HIS A 717 16.65 3.26 -0.27
C HIS A 717 17.04 4.72 0.02
N ASN A 718 16.06 5.63 -0.02
CA ASN A 718 16.31 7.05 0.19
C ASN A 718 16.78 7.39 1.61
N VAL A 719 16.59 6.53 2.60
CA VAL A 719 17.23 6.73 3.92
C VAL A 719 18.74 6.52 3.88
N ARG A 720 19.22 5.62 3.02
CA ARG A 720 20.68 5.47 2.80
C ARG A 720 21.24 6.74 2.18
N ASP A 721 20.51 7.35 1.25
CA ASP A 721 20.90 8.63 0.63
C ASP A 721 21.02 9.75 1.67
N VAL A 722 20.04 9.83 2.58
CA VAL A 722 20.04 10.79 3.68
C VAL A 722 21.25 10.56 4.60
N LEU A 723 21.56 9.31 4.95
CA LEU A 723 22.70 8.97 5.81
C LEU A 723 24.03 9.29 5.15
N ALA A 724 24.26 8.80 3.92
CA ALA A 724 25.48 9.05 3.18
C ALA A 724 25.71 10.55 3.00
N THR A 725 24.68 11.29 2.59
CA THR A 725 24.76 12.74 2.42
C THR A 725 25.00 13.47 3.74
N HIS A 726 24.35 13.06 4.83
CA HIS A 726 24.57 13.67 6.14
C HIS A 726 26.01 13.49 6.63
N ILE A 727 26.52 12.26 6.62
CA ILE A 727 27.91 11.99 7.01
C ILE A 727 28.88 12.72 6.07
N LEU A 728 28.62 12.73 4.77
CA LEU A 728 29.45 13.44 3.81
C LEU A 728 29.50 14.96 4.05
N LYS A 729 28.36 15.59 4.35
CA LYS A 729 28.30 17.01 4.70
C LYS A 729 29.02 17.35 6.00
N GLN A 730 28.92 16.47 7.00
CA GLN A 730 29.51 16.69 8.33
C GLN A 730 31.02 16.43 8.35
N THR A 731 31.51 15.47 7.56
CA THR A 731 32.88 14.96 7.67
C THR A 731 33.74 15.28 6.44
N GLY A 732 33.11 15.55 5.29
CA GLY A 732 33.79 15.65 4.00
C GLY A 732 34.40 14.34 3.48
N SER A 733 34.24 13.22 4.20
CA SER A 733 34.90 11.95 3.91
C SER A 733 33.97 10.97 3.19
N TYR A 734 34.35 10.60 1.97
CA TYR A 734 33.67 9.55 1.21
C TYR A 734 33.77 8.19 1.90
N GLU A 735 34.88 7.92 2.60
CA GLU A 735 35.09 6.66 3.32
C GLU A 735 34.15 6.52 4.52
N GLN A 736 34.04 7.55 5.36
CA GLN A 736 33.11 7.51 6.49
C GLN A 736 31.65 7.41 6.02
N ALA A 737 31.30 8.13 4.95
CA ALA A 737 29.98 8.02 4.35
C ALA A 737 29.72 6.62 3.77
N SER A 738 30.74 5.97 3.19
CA SER A 738 30.60 4.61 2.66
C SER A 738 30.40 3.57 3.76
N TYR A 739 31.06 3.74 4.92
CA TYR A 739 30.85 2.91 6.11
C TYR A 739 29.42 2.98 6.65
N ALA A 740 28.83 4.18 6.66
CA ALA A 740 27.45 4.39 7.11
C ALA A 740 26.41 3.64 6.28
N ILE A 741 26.73 3.29 5.03
CA ILE A 741 25.83 2.58 4.12
C ILE A 741 26.40 1.24 3.62
N GLN A 742 27.53 0.76 4.16
CA GLN A 742 28.17 -0.49 3.76
C GLN A 742 28.45 -0.57 2.24
N ASP A 743 28.96 0.53 1.68
CA ASP A 743 29.36 0.67 0.28
C ASP A 743 30.83 1.07 0.14
N THR A 744 31.33 1.18 -1.10
CA THR A 744 32.72 1.62 -1.33
C THR A 744 32.82 3.15 -1.45
N PRO A 745 33.98 3.75 -1.15
CA PRO A 745 34.17 5.19 -1.27
C PRO A 745 33.93 5.73 -2.69
N ASP A 746 34.36 4.99 -3.72
CA ASP A 746 34.19 5.38 -5.13
C ASP A 746 32.72 5.52 -5.52
N MET A 747 31.89 4.57 -5.06
CA MET A 747 30.44 4.62 -5.20
C MET A 747 29.87 5.90 -4.62
N VAL A 748 30.27 6.22 -3.39
CA VAL A 748 29.76 7.40 -2.69
C VAL A 748 30.18 8.68 -3.41
N ALA A 749 31.42 8.74 -3.89
CA ALA A 749 31.91 9.89 -4.65
C ALA A 749 31.11 10.12 -5.93
N GLN A 750 30.80 9.05 -6.68
CA GLN A 750 30.02 9.13 -7.91
C GLN A 750 28.58 9.58 -7.66
N HIS A 751 27.92 9.05 -6.62
CA HIS A 751 26.47 9.28 -6.39
C HIS A 751 26.18 10.51 -5.52
N TYR A 752 27.03 10.82 -4.54
CA TYR A 752 26.78 11.86 -3.54
C TYR A 752 27.77 13.03 -3.59
N GLY A 753 28.81 12.97 -4.42
CA GLY A 753 29.83 14.03 -4.50
C GLY A 753 29.28 15.43 -4.76
N ARG A 754 28.12 15.53 -5.42
CA ARG A 754 27.43 16.81 -5.67
C ARG A 754 26.91 17.52 -4.41
N PHE A 755 26.74 16.80 -3.30
CA PHE A 755 26.27 17.36 -2.02
C PHE A 755 27.41 17.75 -1.08
N LEU A 756 28.64 17.55 -1.51
CA LEU A 756 29.82 17.95 -0.75
C LEU A 756 29.82 19.49 -0.65
N PRO A 757 30.05 20.07 0.54
CA PRO A 757 30.16 21.51 0.69
C PRO A 757 31.23 22.07 -0.25
N GLN A 758 30.93 23.19 -0.92
CA GLN A 758 31.85 23.84 -1.86
C GLN A 758 33.15 24.29 -1.16
N ASP A 759 33.10 24.49 0.16
CA ASP A 759 34.19 25.04 0.96
C ASP A 759 34.94 23.97 1.78
N LYS A 760 35.59 23.03 1.07
CA LYS A 760 36.42 21.97 1.72
C LYS A 760 37.51 22.57 2.62
N ALA A 761 38.00 23.76 2.27
CA ALA A 761 39.01 24.49 3.02
C ALA A 761 38.48 24.94 4.39
N ALA A 762 37.22 25.35 4.50
CA ALA A 762 36.62 25.74 5.77
C ALA A 762 36.44 24.54 6.74
N LEU A 763 36.06 23.36 6.23
CA LEU A 763 36.00 22.12 7.03
C LEU A 763 37.40 21.70 7.53
N ALA A 764 38.40 21.74 6.65
CA ALA A 764 39.78 21.46 7.02
C ALA A 764 40.31 22.50 8.03
N ALA A 765 40.00 23.77 7.84
CA ALA A 765 40.36 24.85 8.77
C ALA A 765 39.72 24.65 10.15
N THR A 766 38.48 24.17 10.24
CA THR A 766 37.82 23.88 11.53
C THR A 766 38.55 22.77 12.29
N ILE A 767 39.01 21.72 11.58
CA ILE A 767 39.79 20.63 12.19
C ILE A 767 41.17 21.13 12.63
N LEU A 768 41.84 21.94 11.79
CA LEU A 768 43.12 22.54 12.13
C LEU A 768 42.99 23.51 13.32
N ASN A 769 41.94 24.31 13.37
CA ASN A 769 41.67 25.27 14.45
C ASN A 769 41.43 24.57 15.79
N ARG A 770 40.83 23.38 15.83
CA ARG A 770 40.72 22.59 17.08
C ARG A 770 42.07 22.24 17.70
N VAL A 771 43.12 22.11 16.89
CA VAL A 771 44.49 21.90 17.40
C VAL A 771 45.03 23.17 18.04
N TRP A 772 44.72 24.34 17.47
CA TRP A 772 45.09 25.64 18.01
C TRP A 772 44.24 26.05 19.23
N GLU A 773 43.00 25.57 19.34
CA GLU A 773 42.11 25.82 20.50
C GLU A 773 42.39 24.88 21.69
N ALA A 774 43.00 23.72 21.45
CA ALA A 774 43.39 22.76 22.47
C ALA A 774 44.82 22.98 23.02
N ALA A 775 45.56 23.94 22.46
CA ALA A 775 46.85 24.43 22.94
C ALA A 775 46.65 25.69 23.78
#